data_AF-A0A444RXV6-F1
#
_entry.id   AF-A0A444RXV6-F1
#
_cell.length_a   1.000
_cell.length_b   1.000
_cell.length_c   1.000
_cell.angle_alpha   90.00
_cell.angle_beta   90.00
_cell.angle_gamma   90.00
#
_symmetry.space_group_name_H-M   'P 1'
#
loop_
_entity.id
_entity.type
_entity.pdbx_description
1 polymer ?
#
loop_
_entity_poly.entity_id
_entity_poly.type
_entity_poly.pdbx_seq_one_letter_code
_entity_poly.pdbx_strand_id
1 'polypeptide(L)'
;MLSPQAASILVLALSSGVLSSPALRSQDTIRFHGLDGVSSQSVHNIHVTYEDNFPHGNVHIVYGECNPKSTNHYQHEVASLFTRREAAPDRLVWVVPHDVRQEGCLHAYSEGRLLGRSEPISFSDPLRKRQTLHETGDSNGLWFNGVKYLNSTKKASLSTAEAKSKKIAIVGGGMAGLMTSLLLTSAGITDWHIIESTARVGGRVRTKYLNGTGPNDYQYQEMGPMRFPVSVKYTDTNETLDIQDHKMVFQLADVLNEMNGNDSDLAVKFIPWIQSSPNTPTNSRGYRLPNGHIPSSAQAAASPDMIPKAANASDPEGAELGGKFLERLLDMSPERMRNISTNVFQAHRDAIDRGLFSWSEAAYLKYQIGLDGDTVDFIGGSGNSPMWGDWYDNVYFSATTWRTIDKGLDSLPRAFAPHVEGKITYGRKVDGLQYNETTSKVALTWRESPLDKVPKSDEYDYAVVAVPFSKVRLWRTPTYSSLLSRAISTLNYAQSCKVALHYKTRFWEHQENPIFGGCGSTDIPGVGSVCYPAYKINSTGPGVILGSYTSGTAARSVAALSEEDHVALIQRAMVEVHGEIANEQWTGAYDRQCWEVDEHQAGAWASPTVGQQELFIPAYHKTEMNTIFVGEHTSITHAWIFSALESAVRGTTQLLLDLGLVDEAKEIVDTWMARWITV
;
A
#
# COMPACT_ATOMS: atom_id res chain seq x y z
N MET A 1 71.13 -18.08 -71.09
CA MET A 1 70.16 -18.94 -71.79
C MET A 1 69.09 -18.04 -72.40
N LEU A 2 68.96 -18.11 -73.73
CA LEU A 2 67.78 -17.89 -74.59
C LEU A 2 66.85 -16.65 -74.39
N SER A 3 66.76 -15.86 -75.47
CA SER A 3 65.63 -15.00 -75.94
C SER A 3 64.38 -15.89 -76.31
N PRO A 4 63.19 -15.43 -76.79
CA PRO A 4 62.70 -14.08 -77.17
C PRO A 4 61.18 -13.75 -76.91
N GLN A 5 60.76 -12.52 -77.27
CA GLN A 5 59.53 -12.06 -78.00
C GLN A 5 58.06 -12.25 -77.50
N ALA A 6 57.30 -11.13 -77.57
CA ALA A 6 56.03 -10.90 -78.34
C ALA A 6 54.76 -10.38 -77.60
N ALA A 7 54.44 -9.10 -77.87
CA ALA A 7 53.17 -8.47 -78.31
C ALA A 7 51.79 -8.68 -77.62
N SER A 8 51.28 -7.56 -77.07
CA SER A 8 49.99 -6.85 -77.29
C SER A 8 48.65 -7.59 -77.45
N ILE A 9 47.65 -7.22 -76.62
CA ILE A 9 46.25 -6.90 -77.02
C ILE A 9 45.68 -5.79 -76.12
N LEU A 10 45.06 -4.79 -76.76
CA LEU A 10 44.33 -3.63 -76.23
C LEU A 10 42.83 -3.95 -76.17
N VAL A 11 42.11 -3.59 -75.09
CA VAL A 11 40.63 -3.48 -75.12
C VAL A 11 40.19 -2.23 -74.36
N LEU A 12 39.58 -1.28 -75.08
CA LEU A 12 38.78 -0.17 -74.56
C LEU A 12 37.45 -0.71 -74.02
N ALA A 13 37.01 -0.23 -72.85
CA ALA A 13 35.62 -0.29 -72.43
C ALA A 13 35.10 1.13 -72.14
N LEU A 14 34.04 1.48 -72.86
CA LEU A 14 33.36 2.77 -72.86
C LEU A 14 32.63 3.06 -71.55
N SER A 15 32.73 4.32 -71.14
CA SER A 15 31.92 4.98 -70.11
C SER A 15 30.42 4.98 -70.46
N SER A 16 29.59 4.62 -69.49
CA SER A 16 28.19 5.06 -69.41
C SER A 16 27.95 5.62 -68.01
N GLY A 17 27.97 6.95 -67.91
CA GLY A 17 27.56 7.67 -66.71
C GLY A 17 26.05 7.58 -66.55
N VAL A 18 25.60 6.94 -65.47
CA VAL A 18 24.21 7.03 -65.03
C VAL A 18 24.12 8.30 -64.18
N LEU A 19 23.37 9.28 -64.68
CA LEU A 19 22.89 10.43 -63.92
C LEU A 19 22.04 9.91 -62.75
N SER A 20 22.60 9.90 -61.55
CA SER A 20 21.84 9.79 -60.32
C SER A 20 21.11 11.12 -60.10
N SER A 21 19.83 11.15 -60.46
CA SER A 21 18.91 12.15 -59.92
C SER A 21 19.03 12.13 -58.40
N PRO A 22 19.16 13.27 -57.69
CA PRO A 22 19.06 13.25 -56.25
C PRO A 22 17.63 12.83 -55.95
N ALA A 23 17.46 11.63 -55.39
CA ALA A 23 16.20 11.29 -54.74
C ALA A 23 15.95 12.42 -53.74
N LEU A 24 14.86 13.18 -53.94
CA LEU A 24 14.33 14.03 -52.88
C LEU A 24 14.13 13.10 -51.69
N ARG A 25 15.04 13.15 -50.72
CA ARG A 25 14.80 12.60 -49.38
C ARG A 25 13.53 13.33 -48.94
N SER A 26 12.41 12.61 -48.94
CA SER A 26 11.25 12.99 -48.15
C SER A 26 11.80 13.26 -46.76
N GLN A 27 11.94 14.53 -46.38
CA GLN A 27 12.34 14.88 -45.02
C GLN A 27 11.24 14.37 -44.12
N ASP A 28 11.57 13.42 -43.26
CA ASP A 28 10.65 12.94 -42.24
C ASP A 28 10.26 14.14 -41.36
N THR A 29 8.99 14.50 -41.47
CA THR A 29 8.37 15.60 -40.73
C THR A 29 7.91 15.17 -39.34
N ILE A 30 7.82 13.86 -39.08
CA ILE A 30 7.67 13.25 -37.75
C ILE A 30 8.87 12.36 -37.49
N ARG A 31 9.44 12.44 -36.29
CA ARG A 31 10.43 11.47 -35.80
C ARG A 31 9.97 10.80 -34.51
N PHE A 32 10.26 9.52 -34.40
CA PHE A 32 9.95 8.68 -33.24
C PHE A 32 11.21 8.41 -32.43
N HIS A 33 11.09 8.44 -31.10
CA HIS A 33 12.17 8.20 -30.14
C HIS A 33 11.69 7.29 -29.00
N GLY A 34 12.63 6.79 -28.18
CA GLY A 34 12.32 5.96 -27.02
C GLY A 34 11.85 4.55 -27.39
N LEU A 35 12.42 3.98 -28.45
CA LEU A 35 12.06 2.65 -28.97
C LEU A 35 13.03 1.54 -28.55
N ASP A 36 13.99 1.87 -27.68
CA ASP A 36 14.93 0.92 -27.11
C ASP A 36 14.26 0.18 -25.93
N GLY A 37 14.37 -1.15 -25.88
CA GLY A 37 13.86 -1.94 -24.74
C GLY A 37 12.34 -2.13 -24.72
N VAL A 38 11.66 -2.01 -25.86
CA VAL A 38 10.22 -2.29 -25.96
C VAL A 38 9.96 -3.80 -25.75
N SER A 39 9.02 -4.14 -24.87
CA SER A 39 8.62 -5.52 -24.60
C SER A 39 7.26 -5.86 -25.17
N SER A 40 7.06 -7.12 -25.57
CA SER A 40 5.74 -7.63 -25.95
C SER A 40 4.81 -7.69 -24.73
N GLN A 41 3.48 -7.57 -24.94
CA GLN A 41 2.46 -7.64 -23.87
C GLN A 41 2.67 -6.61 -22.73
N SER A 42 3.07 -5.40 -23.07
CA SER A 42 3.29 -4.29 -22.14
C SER A 42 2.86 -2.97 -22.79
N VAL A 43 2.83 -1.90 -22.00
CA VAL A 43 2.56 -0.56 -22.53
C VAL A 43 3.82 0.29 -22.59
N HIS A 44 3.95 1.17 -23.59
CA HIS A 44 5.11 2.06 -23.74
C HIS A 44 4.69 3.44 -24.20
N ASN A 45 5.40 4.48 -23.75
CA ASN A 45 5.35 5.76 -24.43
C ASN A 45 6.29 5.78 -25.64
N ILE A 46 5.77 6.17 -26.79
CA ILE A 46 6.61 6.52 -27.95
C ILE A 46 6.73 8.04 -27.97
N HIS A 47 7.95 8.55 -27.92
CA HIS A 47 8.22 9.98 -27.92
C HIS A 47 8.23 10.50 -29.35
N VAL A 48 7.56 11.62 -29.61
CA VAL A 48 7.34 12.14 -30.96
C VAL A 48 7.81 13.58 -31.06
N THR A 49 8.54 13.88 -32.13
CA THR A 49 8.98 15.23 -32.48
C THR A 49 8.53 15.58 -33.89
N TYR A 50 8.19 16.86 -34.10
CA TYR A 50 7.66 17.38 -35.36
C TYR A 50 8.60 18.43 -35.93
N GLU A 51 8.85 18.36 -37.23
CA GLU A 51 9.58 19.40 -37.96
C GLU A 51 8.65 20.58 -38.31
N ASP A 52 9.24 21.76 -38.59
CA ASP A 52 8.48 23.00 -38.80
C ASP A 52 7.43 22.91 -39.92
N ASN A 53 7.64 22.07 -40.92
CA ASN A 53 6.78 21.94 -42.11
C ASN A 53 5.75 20.78 -42.01
N PHE A 54 5.49 20.27 -40.80
CA PHE A 54 4.57 19.17 -40.59
C PHE A 54 3.10 19.55 -40.96
N PRO A 55 2.39 18.73 -41.75
CA PRO A 55 1.04 19.04 -42.23
C PRO A 55 -0.01 19.00 -41.12
N HIS A 56 -1.01 19.88 -41.21
CA HIS A 56 -2.23 19.77 -40.42
C HIS A 56 -3.14 18.70 -41.00
N GLY A 57 -3.66 17.80 -40.16
CA GLY A 57 -4.61 16.79 -40.61
C GLY A 57 -4.66 15.53 -39.75
N ASN A 58 -5.37 14.53 -40.26
CA ASN A 58 -5.44 13.21 -39.65
C ASN A 58 -4.14 12.44 -39.93
N VAL A 59 -3.50 11.99 -38.86
CA VAL A 59 -2.25 11.25 -38.89
C VAL A 59 -2.52 9.87 -38.32
N HIS A 60 -2.26 8.86 -39.14
CA HIS A 60 -2.36 7.46 -38.76
C HIS A 60 -0.96 6.92 -38.50
N ILE A 61 -0.76 6.39 -37.31
CA ILE A 61 0.50 5.80 -36.88
C ILE A 61 0.28 4.31 -36.75
N VAL A 62 1.02 3.56 -37.55
CA VAL A 62 0.87 2.11 -37.68
C VAL A 62 2.22 1.43 -37.51
N TYR A 63 2.19 0.17 -37.11
CA TYR A 63 3.38 -0.67 -37.02
C TYR A 63 3.32 -1.79 -38.05
N GLY A 64 4.43 -2.03 -38.76
CA GLY A 64 4.49 -3.06 -39.78
C GLY A 64 5.90 -3.26 -40.35
N GLU A 65 5.97 -3.91 -41.52
CA GLU A 65 7.25 -4.08 -42.23
C GLU A 65 7.88 -2.73 -42.53
N CYS A 66 9.19 -2.58 -42.28
CA CYS A 66 9.87 -1.31 -42.51
C CYS A 66 9.73 -0.79 -43.94
N ASN A 67 9.64 -1.68 -44.94
CA ASN A 67 9.43 -1.34 -46.34
C ASN A 67 8.14 -1.96 -46.89
N PRO A 68 6.97 -1.40 -46.54
CA PRO A 68 5.69 -1.98 -46.92
C PRO A 68 5.40 -1.75 -48.41
N LYS A 69 4.77 -2.73 -49.07
CA LYS A 69 4.39 -2.64 -50.49
C LYS A 69 3.24 -1.66 -50.76
N SER A 70 2.44 -1.34 -49.74
CA SER A 70 1.31 -0.42 -49.80
C SER A 70 1.04 0.18 -48.41
N THR A 71 0.38 1.33 -48.34
CA THR A 71 0.00 2.00 -47.07
C THR A 71 -1.00 1.22 -46.22
N ASN A 72 -1.65 0.18 -46.79
CA ASN A 72 -2.62 -0.66 -46.07
C ASN A 72 -2.00 -1.96 -45.54
N HIS A 73 -0.70 -2.19 -45.78
CA HIS A 73 0.02 -3.36 -45.29
C HIS A 73 0.70 -3.03 -43.95
N TYR A 74 -0.11 -2.90 -42.90
CA TYR A 74 0.37 -2.78 -41.52
C TYR A 74 -0.19 -3.94 -40.68
N GLN A 75 0.51 -4.30 -39.59
CA GLN A 75 0.10 -5.39 -38.71
C GLN A 75 -0.92 -4.91 -37.69
N HIS A 76 -0.64 -3.78 -37.04
CA HIS A 76 -1.55 -3.16 -36.08
C HIS A 76 -1.44 -1.64 -36.09
N GLU A 77 -2.57 -0.99 -35.82
CA GLU A 77 -2.65 0.45 -35.62
C GLU A 77 -2.15 0.81 -34.21
N VAL A 78 -1.30 1.82 -34.11
CA VAL A 78 -0.76 2.31 -32.82
C VAL A 78 -1.57 3.48 -32.33
N ALA A 79 -1.83 4.46 -33.19
CA ALA A 79 -2.64 5.62 -32.85
C ALA A 79 -3.19 6.31 -34.10
N SER A 80 -4.35 6.95 -33.95
CA SER A 80 -4.91 7.89 -34.92
C SER A 80 -5.12 9.22 -34.23
N LEU A 81 -4.53 10.28 -34.77
CA LEU A 81 -4.51 11.62 -34.16
C LEU A 81 -4.89 12.68 -35.17
N PHE A 82 -5.67 13.66 -34.73
CA PHE A 82 -5.82 14.92 -35.44
C PHE A 82 -4.73 15.88 -34.98
N THR A 83 -3.87 16.30 -35.89
CA THR A 83 -2.73 17.15 -35.55
C THR A 83 -2.96 18.60 -35.94
N ARG A 84 -2.69 19.51 -34.99
CA ARG A 84 -2.54 20.95 -35.21
C ARG A 84 -1.24 21.39 -34.57
N ARG A 85 -0.54 22.36 -35.18
CA ARG A 85 0.76 22.87 -34.70
C ARG A 85 0.78 23.24 -33.21
N GLU A 86 -0.34 23.73 -32.67
CA GLU A 86 -0.48 24.19 -31.27
C GLU A 86 -0.94 23.08 -30.31
N ALA A 87 -1.31 21.89 -30.81
CA ALA A 87 -1.93 20.82 -30.03
C ALA A 87 -1.42 19.42 -30.43
N ALA A 88 -0.21 19.33 -31.01
CA ALA A 88 0.38 18.06 -31.38
C ALA A 88 0.89 17.32 -30.12
N PRO A 89 0.57 16.02 -29.96
CA PRO A 89 1.03 15.25 -28.81
C PRO A 89 2.53 15.00 -28.87
N ASP A 90 3.23 15.15 -27.75
CA ASP A 90 4.67 14.83 -27.65
C ASP A 90 4.92 13.34 -27.36
N ARG A 91 3.88 12.60 -26.98
CA ARG A 91 3.94 11.16 -26.72
C ARG A 91 2.71 10.41 -27.23
N LEU A 92 2.93 9.19 -27.71
CA LEU A 92 1.90 8.20 -27.99
C LEU A 92 1.89 7.14 -26.90
N VAL A 93 0.74 6.50 -26.71
CA VAL A 93 0.61 5.35 -25.82
C VAL A 93 0.44 4.10 -26.67
N TRP A 94 1.42 3.21 -26.62
CA TRP A 94 1.41 1.98 -27.40
C TRP A 94 1.19 0.77 -26.50
N VAL A 95 0.04 0.12 -26.66
CA VAL A 95 -0.21 -1.21 -26.11
C VAL A 95 0.32 -2.24 -27.08
N VAL A 96 1.42 -2.91 -26.73
CA VAL A 96 2.13 -3.82 -27.65
C VAL A 96 1.42 -5.19 -27.70
N PRO A 97 0.94 -5.64 -28.87
CA PRO A 97 0.28 -6.94 -29.01
C PRO A 97 1.20 -8.12 -28.69
N HIS A 98 0.62 -9.27 -28.36
CA HIS A 98 1.35 -10.50 -28.07
C HIS A 98 2.05 -11.11 -29.30
N ASP A 99 1.52 -10.86 -30.50
CA ASP A 99 1.95 -11.39 -31.79
C ASP A 99 2.75 -10.37 -32.60
N VAL A 100 3.33 -9.36 -31.93
CA VAL A 100 4.08 -8.29 -32.58
C VAL A 100 5.30 -8.83 -33.33
N ARG A 101 5.48 -8.39 -34.57
CA ARG A 101 6.61 -8.79 -35.40
C ARG A 101 7.92 -8.18 -34.89
N GLN A 102 8.99 -8.97 -34.90
CA GLN A 102 10.36 -8.50 -34.66
C GLN A 102 10.89 -7.68 -35.85
N GLU A 103 11.70 -6.66 -35.59
CA GLU A 103 12.39 -5.86 -36.62
C GLU A 103 11.46 -5.12 -37.60
N GLY A 104 10.27 -4.71 -37.15
CA GLY A 104 9.37 -3.83 -37.90
C GLY A 104 9.57 -2.35 -37.54
N CYS A 105 8.89 -1.46 -38.25
CA CYS A 105 9.01 -0.02 -38.04
C CYS A 105 7.63 0.61 -37.77
N LEU A 106 7.65 1.74 -37.06
CA LEU A 106 6.53 2.67 -37.02
C LEU A 106 6.50 3.51 -38.29
N HIS A 107 5.30 3.76 -38.80
CA HIS A 107 5.06 4.63 -39.94
C HIS A 107 3.96 5.63 -39.59
N ALA A 108 4.21 6.92 -39.83
CA ALA A 108 3.19 7.95 -39.78
C ALA A 108 2.72 8.30 -41.19
N TYR A 109 1.41 8.25 -41.43
CA TYR A 109 0.79 8.62 -42.70
C TYR A 109 -0.25 9.73 -42.51
N SER A 110 -0.35 10.64 -43.47
CA SER A 110 -1.49 11.57 -43.61
C SER A 110 -1.94 11.57 -45.05
N GLU A 111 -3.22 11.32 -45.30
CA GLU A 111 -3.81 11.26 -46.65
C GLU A 111 -3.01 10.36 -47.63
N GLY A 112 -2.46 9.25 -47.11
CA GLY A 112 -1.64 8.31 -47.89
C GLY A 112 -0.17 8.73 -48.11
N ARG A 113 0.24 9.93 -47.69
CA ARG A 113 1.63 10.38 -47.72
C ARG A 113 2.37 9.96 -46.46
N LEU A 114 3.54 9.32 -46.62
CA LEU A 114 4.44 8.99 -45.51
C LEU A 114 5.05 10.29 -44.95
N LEU A 115 4.89 10.51 -43.65
CA LEU A 115 5.36 11.68 -42.93
C LEU A 115 6.58 11.41 -42.04
N GLY A 116 6.81 10.15 -41.67
CA GLY A 116 7.94 9.73 -40.84
C GLY A 116 7.98 8.23 -40.67
N ARG A 117 9.18 7.69 -40.45
CA ARG A 117 9.43 6.27 -40.17
C ARG A 117 10.44 6.14 -39.03
N SER A 118 10.24 5.17 -38.14
CA SER A 118 11.23 4.83 -37.11
C SER A 118 12.37 3.96 -37.67
N GLU A 119 13.44 3.82 -36.90
CA GLU A 119 14.35 2.68 -37.06
C GLU A 119 13.62 1.36 -36.73
N PRO A 120 14.14 0.21 -37.20
CA PRO A 120 13.60 -1.10 -36.84
C PRO A 120 13.56 -1.30 -35.31
N ILE A 121 12.45 -1.84 -34.82
CA ILE A 121 12.20 -2.07 -33.41
C ILE A 121 12.32 -3.55 -33.13
N SER A 122 13.23 -3.91 -32.24
CA SER A 122 13.34 -5.26 -31.69
C SER A 122 12.56 -5.32 -30.37
N PHE A 123 11.79 -6.39 -30.17
CA PHE A 123 11.09 -6.60 -28.91
C PHE A 123 11.81 -7.66 -28.10
N SER A 124 12.14 -7.33 -26.86
CA SER A 124 12.45 -8.38 -25.89
C SER A 124 11.17 -9.07 -25.45
N ASP A 125 11.18 -10.40 -25.39
CA ASP A 125 10.22 -11.08 -24.55
C ASP A 125 10.43 -10.55 -23.12
N PRO A 126 9.36 -10.14 -22.42
CA PRO A 126 9.52 -9.65 -21.06
C PRO A 126 10.22 -10.74 -20.25
N LEU A 127 11.29 -10.38 -19.52
CA LEU A 127 12.01 -11.27 -18.60
C LEU A 127 11.11 -11.62 -17.41
N ARG A 128 10.02 -12.33 -17.68
CA ARG A 128 9.19 -12.96 -16.67
C ARG A 128 9.89 -14.25 -16.32
N LYS A 129 10.40 -14.37 -15.09
CA LYS A 129 10.73 -15.68 -14.48
C LYS A 129 9.60 -16.62 -14.89
N ARG A 130 9.90 -17.75 -15.52
CA ARG A 130 8.94 -18.70 -16.13
C ARG A 130 7.68 -18.85 -15.27
N GLN A 131 6.69 -17.99 -15.53
CA GLN A 131 5.43 -17.87 -14.79
C GLN A 131 4.45 -18.84 -15.45
N THR A 132 3.62 -19.48 -14.64
CA THR A 132 2.66 -20.46 -15.14
C THR A 132 1.52 -19.75 -15.89
N LEU A 133 0.93 -20.40 -16.90
CA LEU A 133 -0.13 -19.84 -17.75
C LEU A 133 -1.36 -19.29 -16.97
N HIS A 134 -1.51 -19.63 -15.69
CA HIS A 134 -2.56 -19.11 -14.81
C HIS A 134 -2.30 -17.69 -14.28
N GLU A 135 -1.05 -17.19 -14.32
CA GLU A 135 -0.66 -15.90 -13.73
C GLU A 135 -0.85 -14.72 -14.68
N THR A 136 -0.88 -14.95 -15.99
CA THR A 136 -1.12 -13.92 -17.02
C THR A 136 -2.58 -13.49 -17.14
N GLY A 137 -3.50 -14.26 -16.56
CA GLY A 137 -4.94 -14.04 -16.65
C GLY A 137 -5.54 -13.57 -15.33
N ASP A 138 -5.32 -12.33 -14.90
CA ASP A 138 -6.25 -11.72 -13.95
C ASP A 138 -7.54 -11.33 -14.68
N SER A 139 -8.38 -12.31 -15.02
CA SER A 139 -9.70 -12.07 -15.63
C SER A 139 -10.67 -11.37 -14.68
N ASN A 140 -10.40 -11.42 -13.36
CA ASN A 140 -11.34 -11.02 -12.32
C ASN A 140 -11.06 -9.61 -11.78
N GLY A 141 -9.94 -8.98 -12.16
CA GLY A 141 -9.55 -7.63 -11.76
C GLY A 141 -8.94 -7.53 -10.35
N LEU A 142 -8.54 -8.67 -9.78
CA LEU A 142 -8.01 -8.79 -8.43
C LEU A 142 -6.56 -8.28 -8.30
N TRP A 143 -5.86 -8.09 -9.42
CA TRP A 143 -4.53 -7.48 -9.50
C TRP A 143 -4.54 -6.32 -10.50
N PHE A 144 -3.80 -5.27 -10.20
CA PHE A 144 -3.81 -4.10 -11.04
C PHE A 144 -2.97 -4.36 -12.30
N ASN A 145 -3.65 -4.50 -13.42
CA ASN A 145 -3.04 -4.73 -14.73
C ASN A 145 -3.17 -3.46 -15.58
N GLY A 146 -2.10 -2.68 -15.64
CA GLY A 146 -1.98 -1.43 -16.39
C GLY A 146 -2.23 -1.60 -17.90
N VAL A 147 -1.86 -2.74 -18.48
CA VAL A 147 -2.13 -3.06 -19.89
C VAL A 147 -3.64 -3.16 -20.15
N LYS A 148 -4.36 -3.95 -19.33
CA LYS A 148 -5.81 -4.07 -19.42
C LYS A 148 -6.50 -2.75 -19.09
N TYR A 149 -5.98 -2.04 -18.10
CA TYR A 149 -6.47 -0.73 -17.68
C TYR A 149 -6.42 0.27 -18.84
N LEU A 150 -5.26 0.48 -19.45
CA LEU A 150 -5.09 1.40 -20.58
C LEU A 150 -5.94 1.01 -21.78
N ASN A 151 -6.03 -0.29 -22.11
CA ASN A 151 -6.92 -0.77 -23.17
C ASN A 151 -8.38 -0.34 -22.96
N SER A 152 -8.84 -0.25 -21.71
CA SER A 152 -10.21 0.20 -21.40
C SER A 152 -10.40 1.72 -21.53
N THR A 153 -9.36 2.52 -21.29
CA THR A 153 -9.40 3.99 -21.37
C THR A 153 -9.34 4.55 -22.79
N LYS A 154 -8.84 3.76 -23.77
CA LYS A 154 -8.59 4.18 -25.16
C LYS A 154 -7.67 5.41 -25.29
N LYS A 155 -6.83 5.67 -24.29
CA LYS A 155 -5.81 6.73 -24.34
C LYS A 155 -4.74 6.36 -25.37
N ALA A 156 -4.66 7.10 -26.47
CA ALA A 156 -3.73 6.81 -27.58
C ALA A 156 -2.56 7.80 -27.69
N SER A 157 -2.71 9.01 -27.14
CA SER A 157 -1.68 10.05 -27.15
C SER A 157 -1.86 11.05 -26.02
N LEU A 158 -0.80 11.81 -25.72
CA LEU A 158 -0.84 12.91 -24.75
C LEU A 158 0.09 14.06 -25.14
N SER A 159 -0.23 15.25 -24.62
CA SER A 159 0.75 16.30 -24.37
C SER A 159 1.24 16.17 -22.93
N THR A 160 2.55 16.02 -22.74
CA THR A 160 3.16 15.87 -21.42
C THR A 160 2.93 17.13 -20.58
N ALA A 161 3.02 18.32 -21.18
CA ALA A 161 2.74 19.59 -20.50
C ALA A 161 1.28 19.70 -20.02
N GLU A 162 0.31 19.29 -20.85
CA GLU A 162 -1.10 19.28 -20.46
C GLU A 162 -1.36 18.24 -19.35
N ALA A 163 -0.78 17.04 -19.47
CA ALA A 163 -0.92 15.99 -18.47
C ALA A 163 -0.33 16.41 -17.11
N LYS A 164 0.84 17.05 -17.09
CA LYS A 164 1.52 17.46 -15.84
C LYS A 164 0.97 18.75 -15.23
N SER A 165 0.12 19.49 -15.94
CA SER A 165 -0.57 20.69 -15.45
C SER A 165 -1.94 20.42 -14.83
N LYS A 166 -2.38 19.15 -14.77
CA LYS A 166 -3.67 18.79 -14.15
C LYS A 166 -3.65 19.10 -12.66
N LYS A 167 -4.76 19.67 -12.19
CA LYS A 167 -4.99 20.03 -10.80
C LYS A 167 -5.57 18.86 -10.03
N ILE A 168 -4.85 18.35 -9.04
CA ILE A 168 -5.18 17.11 -8.31
C ILE A 168 -5.54 17.40 -6.85
N ALA A 169 -6.74 16.99 -6.43
CA ALA A 169 -7.10 16.95 -5.02
C ALA A 169 -6.56 15.68 -4.37
N ILE A 170 -5.92 15.80 -3.20
CA ILE A 170 -5.61 14.68 -2.31
C ILE A 170 -6.44 14.85 -1.04
N VAL A 171 -7.40 13.98 -0.79
CA VAL A 171 -8.28 14.08 0.39
C VAL A 171 -7.77 13.16 1.49
N GLY A 172 -7.26 13.74 2.57
CA GLY A 172 -6.68 13.05 3.72
C GLY A 172 -5.15 13.11 3.75
N GLY A 173 -4.59 13.76 4.78
CA GLY A 173 -3.16 13.85 5.08
C GLY A 173 -2.60 12.65 5.86
N GLY A 174 -3.18 11.46 5.66
CA GLY A 174 -2.64 10.20 6.20
C GLY A 174 -1.48 9.65 5.34
N MET A 175 -0.91 8.51 5.72
CA MET A 175 0.26 7.94 5.03
C MET A 175 0.04 7.71 3.52
N ALA A 176 -1.15 7.29 3.10
CA ALA A 176 -1.46 7.11 1.68
C ALA A 176 -1.51 8.45 0.92
N GLY A 177 -2.16 9.48 1.48
CA GLY A 177 -2.23 10.80 0.83
C GLY A 177 -0.87 11.50 0.79
N LEU A 178 -0.08 11.41 1.86
CA LEU A 178 1.29 11.91 1.89
C LEU A 178 2.16 11.20 0.83
N MET A 179 2.06 9.87 0.76
CA MET A 179 2.77 9.09 -0.25
C MET A 179 2.34 9.48 -1.68
N THR A 180 1.04 9.65 -1.94
CA THR A 180 0.55 10.15 -3.24
C THR A 180 1.17 11.50 -3.59
N SER A 181 1.28 12.45 -2.64
CA SER A 181 1.88 13.77 -2.92
C SER A 181 3.36 13.67 -3.33
N LEU A 182 4.11 12.77 -2.69
CA LEU A 182 5.50 12.48 -3.03
C LEU A 182 5.61 11.89 -4.44
N LEU A 183 4.79 10.89 -4.74
CA LEU A 183 4.78 10.19 -6.02
C LEU A 183 4.36 11.09 -7.20
N LEU A 184 3.35 11.95 -7.01
CA LEU A 184 2.97 12.92 -8.03
C LEU A 184 4.09 13.92 -8.30
N THR A 185 4.73 14.40 -7.23
CA THR A 185 5.86 15.32 -7.35
C THR A 185 7.04 14.68 -8.07
N SER A 186 7.37 13.41 -7.78
CA SER A 186 8.45 12.70 -8.49
C SER A 186 8.13 12.47 -9.97
N ALA A 187 6.85 12.31 -10.33
CA ALA A 187 6.41 12.25 -11.72
C ALA A 187 6.36 13.63 -12.43
N GLY A 188 6.65 14.72 -11.72
CA GLY A 188 6.61 16.10 -12.23
C GLY A 188 5.22 16.73 -12.24
N ILE A 189 4.22 16.12 -11.59
CA ILE A 189 2.89 16.71 -11.36
C ILE A 189 2.96 17.48 -10.04
N THR A 190 2.84 18.81 -10.11
CA THR A 190 3.08 19.67 -8.94
C THR A 190 1.86 20.49 -8.50
N ASP A 191 0.82 20.61 -9.34
CA ASP A 191 -0.45 21.25 -8.97
C ASP A 191 -1.38 20.26 -8.25
N TRP A 192 -0.93 19.81 -7.08
CA TRP A 192 -1.74 19.01 -6.17
C TRP A 192 -1.94 19.75 -4.85
N HIS A 193 -3.06 19.46 -4.17
CA HIS A 193 -3.37 20.06 -2.88
C HIS A 193 -3.98 19.03 -1.92
N ILE A 194 -3.49 18.97 -0.69
CA ILE A 194 -3.98 18.08 0.36
C ILE A 194 -5.08 18.77 1.17
N ILE A 195 -6.20 18.09 1.36
CA ILE A 195 -7.28 18.52 2.25
C ILE A 195 -7.31 17.58 3.46
N GLU A 196 -6.96 18.09 4.64
CA GLU A 196 -6.85 17.33 5.88
C GLU A 196 -7.87 17.81 6.91
N SER A 197 -8.61 16.86 7.48
CA SER A 197 -9.71 17.15 8.39
C SER A 197 -9.25 17.53 9.81
N THR A 198 -8.04 17.11 10.19
CA THR A 198 -7.42 17.40 11.48
C THR A 198 -6.45 18.58 11.38
N ALA A 199 -5.80 18.94 12.49
CA ALA A 199 -4.76 19.95 12.55
C ALA A 199 -3.34 19.38 12.27
N ARG A 200 -3.22 18.14 11.79
CA ARG A 200 -1.94 17.45 11.60
C ARG A 200 -1.98 16.46 10.44
N VAL A 201 -0.80 16.08 9.95
CA VAL A 201 -0.64 14.93 9.05
C VAL A 201 -0.39 13.63 9.83
N GLY A 202 -0.57 12.48 9.18
CA GLY A 202 -0.26 11.14 9.71
C GLY A 202 -1.48 10.22 9.91
N GLY A 203 -2.68 10.78 10.01
CA GLY A 203 -3.92 10.00 10.14
C GLY A 203 -3.92 9.09 11.36
N ARG A 204 -3.88 7.77 11.15
CA ARG A 204 -3.83 6.76 12.22
C ARG A 204 -2.44 6.55 12.83
N VAL A 205 -1.36 7.05 12.20
CA VAL A 205 -0.03 7.12 12.84
C VAL A 205 -0.07 8.23 13.88
N ARG A 206 -0.05 7.86 15.17
CA ARG A 206 -0.30 8.80 16.27
C ARG A 206 0.56 8.46 17.48
N THR A 207 1.61 9.26 17.68
CA THR A 207 2.43 9.26 18.90
C THR A 207 1.91 10.33 19.86
N LYS A 208 1.82 10.00 21.16
CA LYS A 208 1.43 10.97 22.20
C LYS A 208 2.51 11.13 23.25
N TYR A 209 3.07 12.33 23.30
CA TYR A 209 3.96 12.79 24.37
C TYR A 209 3.11 13.29 25.54
N LEU A 210 3.34 12.73 26.72
CA LEU A 210 2.54 13.05 27.91
C LEU A 210 3.21 14.12 28.75
N ASN A 211 2.47 14.64 29.73
CA ASN A 211 2.98 15.58 30.72
C ASN A 211 3.66 16.84 30.13
N GLY A 212 3.14 17.34 28.99
CA GLY A 212 3.65 18.55 28.32
C GLY A 212 5.02 18.40 27.66
N THR A 213 5.50 17.16 27.50
CA THR A 213 6.81 16.86 26.93
C THR A 213 6.82 16.84 25.40
N GLY A 214 8.02 16.83 24.81
CA GLY A 214 8.24 16.69 23.38
C GLY A 214 9.07 15.46 22.98
N PRO A 215 9.41 15.33 21.69
CA PRO A 215 10.19 14.21 21.14
C PRO A 215 11.50 13.90 21.87
N ASN A 216 12.20 14.94 22.34
CA ASN A 216 13.50 14.79 22.99
C ASN A 216 13.44 14.26 24.42
N ASP A 217 12.24 14.23 25.03
CA ASP A 217 12.04 13.81 26.42
C ASP A 217 11.72 12.32 26.55
N TYR A 218 11.39 11.64 25.45
CA TYR A 218 11.08 10.19 25.42
C TYR A 218 9.95 9.74 26.38
N GLN A 219 9.01 10.64 26.68
CA GLN A 219 7.86 10.36 27.56
C GLN A 219 6.58 10.19 26.71
N TYR A 220 6.59 9.20 25.81
CA TYR A 220 5.50 8.98 24.87
C TYR A 220 4.96 7.55 24.82
N GLN A 221 3.80 7.37 24.19
CA GLN A 221 3.35 6.06 23.71
C GLN A 221 2.69 6.17 22.35
N GLU A 222 2.61 5.02 21.67
CA GLU A 222 1.98 4.91 20.37
C GLU A 222 0.50 4.59 20.50
N MET A 223 -0.33 5.58 20.16
CA MET A 223 -1.79 5.47 20.14
C MET A 223 -2.33 4.93 18.82
N GLY A 224 -1.46 4.84 17.80
CA GLY A 224 -1.68 4.21 16.50
C GLY A 224 -0.87 2.91 16.31
N PRO A 225 -0.32 2.64 15.11
CA PRO A 225 0.67 1.57 14.93
C PRO A 225 1.92 1.85 15.79
N MET A 226 2.71 0.81 16.06
CA MET A 226 3.82 0.91 17.03
C MET A 226 5.13 0.23 16.60
N ARG A 227 5.09 -0.61 15.56
CA ARG A 227 6.24 -1.45 15.16
C ARG A 227 6.10 -2.00 13.75
N PHE A 228 7.21 -2.51 13.23
CA PHE A 228 7.34 -3.13 11.92
C PHE A 228 8.08 -4.47 12.04
N PRO A 229 7.56 -5.56 11.48
CA PRO A 229 8.29 -6.81 11.38
C PRO A 229 9.41 -6.68 10.32
N VAL A 230 10.55 -7.32 10.56
CA VAL A 230 11.73 -7.22 9.67
C VAL A 230 12.10 -8.58 9.11
N SER A 231 12.31 -9.55 9.98
CA SER A 231 12.74 -10.90 9.58
C SER A 231 12.36 -11.94 10.62
N VAL A 232 12.26 -13.19 10.15
CA VAL A 232 12.07 -14.39 10.96
C VAL A 232 13.41 -15.14 11.00
N LYS A 233 13.85 -15.55 12.19
CA LYS A 233 15.04 -16.38 12.37
C LYS A 233 14.62 -17.75 12.90
N TYR A 234 14.84 -18.78 12.10
CA TYR A 234 14.50 -20.16 12.44
C TYR A 234 15.58 -20.74 13.36
N THR A 235 15.19 -21.29 14.52
CA THR A 235 16.12 -21.77 15.54
C THR A 235 16.77 -23.11 15.19
N ASP A 236 16.06 -23.94 14.44
CA ASP A 236 16.47 -25.28 13.99
C ASP A 236 17.49 -25.22 12.84
N THR A 237 17.27 -24.33 11.86
CA THR A 237 18.16 -24.17 10.69
C THR A 237 19.15 -23.01 10.82
N ASN A 238 18.96 -22.11 11.80
CA ASN A 238 19.67 -20.83 11.96
C ASN A 238 19.52 -19.88 10.74
N GLU A 239 18.59 -20.15 9.83
CA GLU A 239 18.29 -19.32 8.68
C GLU A 239 17.54 -18.05 9.10
N THR A 240 17.83 -16.93 8.42
CA THR A 240 17.08 -15.67 8.55
C THR A 240 16.37 -15.36 7.25
N LEU A 241 15.06 -15.17 7.35
CA LEU A 241 14.17 -14.84 6.24
C LEU A 241 13.64 -13.42 6.42
N ASP A 242 13.96 -12.55 5.46
CA ASP A 242 13.43 -11.19 5.41
C ASP A 242 11.96 -11.18 5.00
N ILE A 243 11.15 -10.39 5.70
CA ILE A 243 9.79 -10.04 5.30
C ILE A 243 9.89 -8.87 4.32
N GLN A 244 9.57 -9.11 3.04
CA GLN A 244 9.83 -8.13 1.97
C GLN A 244 8.88 -6.94 1.99
N ASP A 245 7.62 -7.14 2.37
CA ASP A 245 6.56 -6.14 2.24
C ASP A 245 6.89 -4.84 2.97
N HIS A 246 7.33 -4.94 4.23
CA HIS A 246 7.64 -3.78 5.07
C HIS A 246 8.89 -3.01 4.63
N LYS A 247 9.69 -3.51 3.67
CA LYS A 247 10.86 -2.80 3.15
C LYS A 247 10.50 -1.47 2.50
N MET A 248 9.30 -1.34 1.94
CA MET A 248 8.81 -0.06 1.39
C MET A 248 8.74 1.05 2.45
N VAL A 249 8.41 0.69 3.71
CA VAL A 249 8.39 1.67 4.82
C VAL A 249 9.81 2.14 5.16
N PHE A 250 10.78 1.23 5.13
CA PHE A 250 12.19 1.55 5.38
C PHE A 250 12.77 2.42 4.26
N GLN A 251 12.49 2.05 3.00
CA GLN A 251 12.88 2.84 1.83
C GLN A 251 12.27 4.26 1.87
N LEU A 252 10.99 4.40 2.24
CA LEU A 252 10.36 5.71 2.36
C LEU A 252 11.08 6.60 3.38
N ALA A 253 11.46 6.03 4.53
CA ALA A 253 12.21 6.77 5.53
C ALA A 253 13.57 7.24 5.00
N ASP A 254 14.29 6.39 4.27
CA ASP A 254 15.59 6.74 3.67
C ASP A 254 15.42 7.87 2.64
N VAL A 255 14.41 7.80 1.78
CA VAL A 255 14.06 8.85 0.80
C VAL A 255 13.74 10.17 1.51
N LEU A 256 12.91 10.16 2.54
CA LEU A 256 12.56 11.37 3.28
C LEU A 256 13.75 11.96 4.04
N ASN A 257 14.62 11.12 4.59
CA ASN A 257 15.85 11.58 5.24
C ASN A 257 16.76 12.28 4.23
N GLU A 258 16.94 11.71 3.04
CA GLU A 258 17.72 12.32 1.96
C GLU A 258 17.11 13.64 1.48
N MET A 259 15.79 13.67 1.23
CA MET A 259 15.06 14.87 0.80
C MET A 259 15.14 16.01 1.82
N ASN A 260 15.22 15.69 3.11
CA ASN A 260 15.38 16.66 4.19
C ASN A 260 16.86 16.98 4.49
N GLY A 261 17.81 16.60 3.63
CA GLY A 261 19.23 16.88 3.82
C GLY A 261 19.82 16.20 5.07
N ASN A 262 19.20 15.10 5.52
CA ASN A 262 19.51 14.41 6.78
C ASN A 262 19.41 15.29 8.04
N ASP A 263 18.48 16.25 8.04
CA ASP A 263 18.16 17.05 9.24
C ASP A 263 17.75 16.14 10.41
N SER A 264 18.45 16.29 11.54
CA SER A 264 18.23 15.49 12.75
C SER A 264 16.85 15.69 13.39
N ASP A 265 16.18 16.83 13.17
CA ASP A 265 14.87 17.12 13.75
C ASP A 265 13.72 16.46 12.94
N LEU A 266 13.99 16.14 11.68
CA LEU A 266 13.07 15.46 10.77
C LEU A 266 13.45 13.99 10.51
N ALA A 267 14.60 13.54 11.02
CA ALA A 267 15.11 12.21 10.77
C ALA A 267 14.15 11.10 11.21
N VAL A 268 13.83 10.21 10.29
CA VAL A 268 13.11 8.96 10.54
C VAL A 268 14.14 7.88 10.83
N LYS A 269 14.43 7.68 12.12
CA LYS A 269 15.44 6.73 12.58
C LYS A 269 14.80 5.47 13.16
N PHE A 270 14.98 4.33 12.51
CA PHE A 270 14.53 3.06 13.08
C PHE A 270 15.43 2.59 14.22
N ILE A 271 14.80 2.10 15.28
CA ILE A 271 15.45 1.47 16.45
C ILE A 271 14.84 0.08 16.69
N PRO A 272 15.55 -0.82 17.39
CA PRO A 272 15.00 -2.13 17.72
C PRO A 272 13.69 -2.03 18.50
N TRP A 273 12.74 -2.91 18.18
CA TRP A 273 11.54 -3.13 18.99
C TRP A 273 11.66 -4.47 19.71
N ILE A 274 11.37 -4.48 21.02
CA ILE A 274 11.32 -5.71 21.81
C ILE A 274 9.88 -6.24 21.77
N GLN A 275 9.68 -7.36 21.07
CA GLN A 275 8.36 -7.94 20.89
C GLN A 275 7.83 -8.62 22.17
N SER A 276 8.68 -9.41 22.81
CA SER A 276 8.37 -10.14 24.03
C SER A 276 9.50 -10.00 25.05
N SER A 277 9.15 -10.04 26.32
CA SER A 277 10.10 -9.95 27.43
C SER A 277 9.62 -10.87 28.57
N PRO A 278 10.52 -11.63 29.22
CA PRO A 278 10.15 -12.72 30.14
C PRO A 278 9.32 -12.26 31.33
N ASN A 279 9.53 -11.02 31.79
CA ASN A 279 8.90 -10.49 32.99
C ASN A 279 7.62 -9.69 32.71
N THR A 280 7.15 -9.63 31.46
CA THR A 280 5.86 -9.01 31.15
C THR A 280 4.71 -9.79 31.80
N PRO A 281 3.59 -9.12 32.15
CA PRO A 281 2.43 -9.80 32.72
C PRO A 281 1.86 -10.81 31.71
N THR A 282 1.28 -11.88 32.21
CA THR A 282 0.59 -12.87 31.38
C THR A 282 -0.85 -13.05 31.83
N ASN A 283 -1.73 -13.44 30.90
CA ASN A 283 -3.07 -13.91 31.27
C ASN A 283 -2.95 -15.17 32.12
N SER A 284 -3.19 -15.00 33.43
CA SER A 284 -3.08 -16.02 34.46
C SER A 284 -4.38 -16.77 34.75
N ARG A 285 -5.47 -16.47 34.02
CA ARG A 285 -6.80 -17.08 34.21
C ARG A 285 -7.29 -17.11 35.67
N GLY A 286 -7.08 -16.01 36.38
CA GLY A 286 -7.48 -15.80 37.76
C GLY A 286 -6.43 -16.17 38.81
N TYR A 287 -5.31 -16.82 38.43
CA TYR A 287 -4.24 -17.07 39.38
C TYR A 287 -3.52 -15.78 39.77
N ARG A 288 -3.09 -15.70 41.03
CA ARG A 288 -2.26 -14.63 41.56
C ARG A 288 -1.13 -15.23 42.39
N LEU A 289 0.04 -14.60 42.33
CA LEU A 289 1.18 -14.94 43.17
C LEU A 289 0.84 -14.73 44.66
N PRO A 290 1.62 -15.28 45.61
CA PRO A 290 1.37 -15.09 47.05
C PRO A 290 1.32 -13.63 47.51
N ASN A 291 1.97 -12.72 46.78
CA ASN A 291 1.92 -11.27 47.01
C ASN A 291 0.69 -10.60 46.37
N GLY A 292 -0.21 -11.36 45.74
CA GLY A 292 -1.41 -10.87 45.06
C GLY A 292 -1.19 -10.40 43.62
N HIS A 293 0.04 -10.39 43.10
CA HIS A 293 0.34 -9.87 41.77
C HIS A 293 0.02 -10.89 40.65
N ILE A 294 -0.15 -10.37 39.44
CA ILE A 294 -0.20 -11.19 38.22
C ILE A 294 1.18 -11.80 37.95
N PRO A 295 1.29 -13.11 37.68
CA PRO A 295 2.56 -13.73 37.34
C PRO A 295 3.13 -13.20 36.01
N SER A 296 4.44 -13.26 35.87
CA SER A 296 5.08 -12.99 34.58
C SER A 296 4.96 -14.16 33.60
N SER A 297 5.17 -13.91 32.32
CA SER A 297 5.23 -14.95 31.29
C SER A 297 6.26 -16.04 31.62
N ALA A 298 7.45 -15.67 32.13
CA ALA A 298 8.48 -16.63 32.52
C ALA A 298 8.11 -17.46 33.75
N GLN A 299 7.48 -16.86 34.76
CA GLN A 299 7.00 -17.59 35.94
C GLN A 299 5.93 -18.60 35.57
N ALA A 300 4.97 -18.20 34.75
CA ALA A 300 3.95 -19.10 34.22
C ALA A 300 4.54 -20.24 33.37
N ALA A 301 5.54 -19.95 32.54
CA ALA A 301 6.23 -20.97 31.74
C ALA A 301 7.02 -21.97 32.62
N ALA A 302 7.61 -21.50 33.72
CA ALA A 302 8.38 -22.35 34.65
C ALA A 302 7.50 -23.21 35.56
N SER A 303 6.23 -22.85 35.76
CA SER A 303 5.30 -23.59 36.62
C SER A 303 3.90 -23.61 35.99
N PRO A 304 3.63 -24.56 35.08
CA PRO A 304 2.36 -24.63 34.35
C PRO A 304 1.13 -24.73 35.26
N ASP A 305 1.28 -25.25 36.48
CA ASP A 305 0.20 -25.31 37.48
C ASP A 305 -0.26 -23.92 37.95
N MET A 306 0.51 -22.85 37.70
CA MET A 306 0.11 -21.46 37.97
C MET A 306 -0.95 -20.95 36.99
N ILE A 307 -1.07 -21.53 35.80
CA ILE A 307 -2.14 -21.16 34.88
C ILE A 307 -3.19 -22.26 34.96
N PRO A 308 -4.38 -21.98 35.52
CA PRO A 308 -5.50 -22.91 35.47
C PRO A 308 -5.65 -23.50 34.07
N LYS A 309 -5.73 -24.84 34.02
CA LYS A 309 -5.90 -25.55 32.77
C LYS A 309 -7.09 -24.97 32.00
N ALA A 310 -6.94 -24.89 30.69
CA ALA A 310 -8.06 -24.50 29.85
C ALA A 310 -9.21 -25.50 30.09
N ALA A 311 -10.44 -25.06 29.86
CA ALA A 311 -11.54 -26.01 29.76
C ALA A 311 -11.17 -27.11 28.76
N ASN A 312 -11.59 -28.35 29.04
CA ASN A 312 -11.46 -29.41 28.04
C ASN A 312 -12.55 -29.22 26.98
N ALA A 313 -12.27 -29.65 25.75
CA ALA A 313 -13.30 -29.81 24.73
C ALA A 313 -14.39 -30.76 25.24
N SER A 314 -15.65 -30.43 24.96
CA SER A 314 -16.79 -31.32 25.20
C SER A 314 -16.68 -32.60 24.36
N ASP A 315 -16.14 -32.49 23.15
CA ASP A 315 -15.73 -33.59 22.27
C ASP A 315 -14.23 -33.48 21.92
N PRO A 316 -13.34 -34.17 22.67
CA PRO A 316 -11.90 -34.15 22.41
C PRO A 316 -11.50 -34.72 21.05
N GLU A 317 -12.20 -35.75 20.56
CA GLU A 317 -11.88 -36.36 19.27
C GLU A 317 -12.26 -35.43 18.12
N GLY A 318 -13.44 -34.79 18.21
CA GLY A 318 -13.87 -33.75 17.28
C GLY A 318 -12.96 -32.52 17.30
N ALA A 319 -12.50 -32.09 18.47
CA ALA A 319 -11.55 -30.99 18.63
C ALA A 319 -10.20 -31.28 17.95
N GLU A 320 -9.63 -32.47 18.18
CA GLU A 320 -8.38 -32.88 17.55
C GLU A 320 -8.54 -33.00 16.02
N LEU A 321 -9.64 -33.59 15.56
CA LEU A 321 -9.95 -33.73 14.13
C LEU A 321 -10.07 -32.36 13.46
N GLY A 322 -10.86 -31.45 14.03
CA GLY A 322 -11.08 -30.10 13.51
C GLY A 322 -9.78 -29.28 13.47
N GLY A 323 -8.99 -29.34 14.55
CA GLY A 323 -7.67 -28.70 14.60
C GLY A 323 -6.74 -29.18 13.49
N LYS A 324 -6.64 -30.50 13.27
CA LYS A 324 -5.85 -31.07 12.17
C LYS A 324 -6.39 -30.71 10.78
N PHE A 325 -7.69 -30.45 10.64
CA PHE A 325 -8.24 -29.95 9.37
C PHE A 325 -7.83 -28.50 9.11
N LEU A 326 -7.93 -27.63 10.11
CA LEU A 326 -7.48 -26.23 9.98
C LEU A 326 -5.98 -26.16 9.73
N GLU A 327 -5.17 -26.93 10.46
CA GLU A 327 -3.71 -26.97 10.26
C GLU A 327 -3.35 -27.35 8.81
N ARG A 328 -4.02 -28.37 8.24
CA ARG A 328 -3.83 -28.77 6.84
C ARG A 328 -4.37 -27.75 5.83
N LEU A 329 -5.48 -27.10 6.15
CA LEU A 329 -6.10 -26.09 5.28
C LEU A 329 -5.24 -24.83 5.24
N LEU A 330 -4.78 -24.33 6.38
CA LEU A 330 -3.91 -23.17 6.47
C LEU A 330 -2.51 -23.48 5.93
N ASP A 331 -1.96 -24.67 6.20
CA ASP A 331 -0.62 -25.08 5.74
C ASP A 331 0.45 -24.04 6.05
N MET A 332 0.67 -23.74 7.34
CA MET A 332 1.72 -22.83 7.79
C MET A 332 3.10 -23.51 7.83
N SER A 333 3.40 -24.32 6.81
CA SER A 333 4.71 -24.96 6.65
C SER A 333 5.82 -23.91 6.45
N PRO A 334 7.10 -24.22 6.78
CA PRO A 334 8.21 -23.29 6.56
C PRO A 334 8.33 -22.81 5.10
N GLU A 335 7.98 -23.65 4.13
CA GLU A 335 7.92 -23.27 2.72
C GLU A 335 6.82 -22.23 2.44
N ARG A 336 5.60 -22.43 2.97
CA ARG A 336 4.51 -21.44 2.85
C ARG A 336 4.89 -20.11 3.49
N MET A 337 5.41 -20.17 4.73
CA MET A 337 5.89 -18.99 5.46
C MET A 337 6.94 -18.22 4.67
N ARG A 338 7.86 -18.94 4.00
CA ARG A 338 8.86 -18.37 3.09
C ARG A 338 8.22 -17.70 1.88
N ASN A 339 7.28 -18.37 1.22
CA ASN A 339 6.60 -17.85 0.05
C ASN A 339 5.83 -16.56 0.37
N ILE A 340 5.05 -16.56 1.45
CA ILE A 340 4.32 -15.38 1.93
C ILE A 340 5.30 -14.25 2.26
N SER A 341 6.36 -14.50 3.03
CA SER A 341 7.35 -13.47 3.41
C SER A 341 8.08 -12.86 2.21
N THR A 342 8.25 -13.64 1.15
CA THR A 342 8.98 -13.22 -0.06
C THR A 342 8.08 -12.44 -1.03
N ASN A 343 6.81 -12.84 -1.14
CA ASN A 343 5.85 -12.22 -2.05
C ASN A 343 4.40 -12.45 -1.55
N VAL A 344 3.90 -11.53 -0.72
CA VAL A 344 2.55 -11.61 -0.17
C VAL A 344 1.45 -11.55 -1.22
N PHE A 345 1.70 -10.90 -2.37
CA PHE A 345 0.72 -10.82 -3.47
C PHE A 345 0.55 -12.14 -4.21
N GLN A 346 1.64 -12.90 -4.37
CA GLN A 346 1.55 -14.26 -4.89
C GLN A 346 0.84 -15.17 -3.89
N ALA A 347 1.13 -15.03 -2.60
CA ALA A 347 0.44 -15.79 -1.57
C ALA A 347 -1.06 -15.43 -1.49
N HIS A 348 -1.42 -14.17 -1.69
CA HIS A 348 -2.82 -13.74 -1.75
C HIS A 348 -3.58 -14.43 -2.90
N ARG A 349 -2.95 -14.58 -4.06
CA ARG A 349 -3.50 -15.34 -5.20
C ARG A 349 -3.74 -16.81 -4.82
N ASP A 350 -2.71 -17.44 -4.27
CA ASP A 350 -2.78 -18.84 -3.83
C ASP A 350 -3.85 -19.03 -2.73
N ALA A 351 -4.04 -18.06 -1.85
CA ALA A 351 -5.11 -18.07 -0.85
C ALA A 351 -6.52 -18.02 -1.47
N ILE A 352 -6.71 -17.24 -2.54
CA ILE A 352 -7.96 -17.23 -3.32
C ILE A 352 -8.19 -18.59 -3.96
N ASP A 353 -7.18 -19.14 -4.65
CA ASP A 353 -7.28 -20.44 -5.33
C ASP A 353 -7.58 -21.59 -4.35
N ARG A 354 -7.11 -21.46 -3.09
CA ARG A 354 -7.38 -22.40 -1.99
C ARG A 354 -8.72 -22.15 -1.28
N GLY A 355 -9.46 -21.11 -1.66
CA GLY A 355 -10.79 -20.80 -1.11
C GLY A 355 -10.75 -20.17 0.29
N LEU A 356 -9.63 -19.56 0.71
CA LEU A 356 -9.47 -18.97 2.06
C LEU A 356 -10.33 -17.72 2.29
N PHE A 357 -10.92 -17.16 1.23
CA PHE A 357 -11.87 -16.05 1.31
C PHE A 357 -13.33 -16.49 1.43
N SER A 358 -13.61 -17.76 1.15
CA SER A 358 -14.97 -18.33 1.13
C SER A 358 -15.49 -18.72 2.52
N TRP A 359 -14.59 -18.85 3.49
CA TRP A 359 -14.90 -19.36 4.82
C TRP A 359 -14.19 -18.56 5.92
N SER A 360 -14.85 -18.50 7.07
CA SER A 360 -14.17 -18.34 8.35
C SER A 360 -13.87 -19.72 8.92
N GLU A 361 -12.90 -19.82 9.83
CA GLU A 361 -12.59 -21.09 10.51
C GLU A 361 -13.84 -21.70 11.15
N ALA A 362 -14.62 -20.89 11.88
CA ALA A 362 -15.84 -21.32 12.55
C ALA A 362 -16.88 -21.86 11.56
N ALA A 363 -17.12 -21.16 10.45
CA ALA A 363 -18.06 -21.62 9.43
C ALA A 363 -17.57 -22.89 8.72
N TYR A 364 -16.27 -23.00 8.46
CA TYR A 364 -15.67 -24.19 7.84
C TYR A 364 -15.82 -25.41 8.75
N LEU A 365 -15.44 -25.29 10.02
CA LEU A 365 -15.60 -26.37 11.01
C LEU A 365 -17.07 -26.78 11.18
N LYS A 366 -17.98 -25.80 11.23
CA LYS A 366 -19.41 -26.07 11.44
C LYS A 366 -20.07 -26.75 10.24
N TYR A 367 -19.89 -26.19 9.04
CA TYR A 367 -20.68 -26.56 7.87
C TYR A 367 -19.96 -27.51 6.93
N GLN A 368 -18.63 -27.40 6.80
CA GLN A 368 -17.85 -28.27 5.93
C GLN A 368 -17.38 -29.54 6.65
N ILE A 369 -16.92 -29.42 7.90
CA ILE A 369 -16.48 -30.58 8.70
C ILE A 369 -17.64 -31.22 9.45
N GLY A 370 -18.66 -30.45 9.85
CA GLY A 370 -19.86 -30.96 10.51
C GLY A 370 -19.75 -31.09 12.02
N LEU A 371 -18.86 -30.32 12.66
CA LEU A 371 -18.69 -30.33 14.12
C LEU A 371 -19.87 -29.67 14.84
N ASP A 372 -20.13 -30.06 16.09
CA ASP A 372 -21.16 -29.43 16.92
C ASP A 372 -20.74 -28.02 17.37
N GLY A 373 -21.69 -27.27 17.94
CA GLY A 373 -21.46 -25.86 18.28
C GLY A 373 -20.38 -25.65 19.35
N ASP A 374 -20.34 -26.50 20.38
CA ASP A 374 -19.42 -26.35 21.49
C ASP A 374 -17.99 -26.67 21.04
N THR A 375 -17.84 -27.68 20.19
CA THR A 375 -16.54 -28.03 19.59
C THR A 375 -16.03 -26.95 18.63
N VAL A 376 -16.91 -26.34 17.82
CA VAL A 376 -16.52 -25.22 16.94
C VAL A 376 -16.03 -24.02 17.75
N ASP A 377 -16.78 -23.62 18.78
CA ASP A 377 -16.40 -22.52 19.66
C ASP A 377 -15.06 -22.80 20.36
N PHE A 378 -14.87 -24.04 20.82
CA PHE A 378 -13.64 -24.49 21.45
C PHE A 378 -12.40 -24.35 20.53
N ILE A 379 -12.52 -24.66 19.25
CA ILE A 379 -11.40 -24.63 18.30
C ILE A 379 -11.16 -23.23 17.74
N GLY A 380 -12.19 -22.64 17.11
CA GLY A 380 -12.06 -21.42 16.30
C GLY A 380 -12.95 -20.26 16.76
N GLY A 381 -13.71 -20.44 17.85
CA GLY A 381 -14.65 -19.43 18.35
C GLY A 381 -15.79 -19.14 17.37
N SER A 382 -16.23 -17.89 17.35
CA SER A 382 -17.37 -17.42 16.53
C SER A 382 -16.98 -16.37 15.49
N GLY A 383 -15.70 -16.33 15.08
CA GLY A 383 -15.19 -15.33 14.15
C GLY A 383 -15.80 -15.44 12.74
N ASN A 384 -15.91 -14.32 12.04
CA ASN A 384 -16.42 -14.25 10.67
C ASN A 384 -15.42 -13.62 9.68
N SER A 385 -14.14 -13.60 10.06
CA SER A 385 -13.05 -13.12 9.20
C SER A 385 -12.64 -14.22 8.21
N PRO A 386 -12.21 -13.87 7.00
CA PRO A 386 -11.63 -14.84 6.07
C PRO A 386 -10.29 -15.36 6.60
N MET A 387 -9.97 -16.61 6.28
CA MET A 387 -8.73 -17.29 6.71
C MET A 387 -7.45 -16.72 6.08
N TRP A 388 -7.57 -15.80 5.12
CA TRP A 388 -6.44 -15.03 4.59
C TRP A 388 -5.70 -14.23 5.67
N GLY A 389 -6.44 -13.71 6.66
CA GLY A 389 -5.85 -13.01 7.81
C GLY A 389 -4.77 -13.84 8.49
N ASP A 390 -5.08 -15.11 8.72
CA ASP A 390 -4.19 -16.05 9.39
C ASP A 390 -2.88 -16.23 8.65
N TRP A 391 -2.86 -16.16 7.31
CA TRP A 391 -1.61 -16.33 6.55
C TRP A 391 -0.61 -15.20 6.78
N TYR A 392 -0.99 -13.96 6.51
CA TYR A 392 -0.03 -12.85 6.60
C TYR A 392 0.26 -12.48 8.06
N ASP A 393 -0.73 -12.58 8.97
CA ASP A 393 -0.51 -12.30 10.38
C ASP A 393 0.42 -13.34 11.01
N ASN A 394 0.28 -14.64 10.70
CA ASN A 394 1.24 -15.64 11.21
C ASN A 394 2.67 -15.33 10.77
N VAL A 395 2.88 -14.89 9.52
CA VAL A 395 4.22 -14.46 9.06
C VAL A 395 4.72 -13.24 9.82
N TYR A 396 3.92 -12.18 9.89
CA TYR A 396 4.33 -10.93 10.50
C TYR A 396 4.59 -11.10 12.00
N PHE A 397 3.73 -11.81 12.71
CA PHE A 397 3.89 -12.05 14.15
C PHE A 397 4.90 -13.15 14.50
N SER A 398 5.35 -13.96 13.53
CA SER A 398 6.50 -14.86 13.68
C SER A 398 7.85 -14.14 13.57
N ALA A 399 7.88 -12.84 13.23
CA ALA A 399 9.12 -12.09 13.14
C ALA A 399 9.89 -12.15 14.46
N THR A 400 11.19 -12.44 14.37
CA THR A 400 12.13 -12.43 15.50
C THR A 400 12.88 -11.11 15.58
N THR A 401 12.94 -10.37 14.48
CA THR A 401 13.49 -9.02 14.41
C THR A 401 12.38 -8.03 14.12
N TRP A 402 12.27 -7.01 14.97
CA TRP A 402 11.30 -5.93 14.83
C TRP A 402 11.98 -4.57 14.94
N ARG A 403 11.36 -3.56 14.34
CA ARG A 403 11.77 -2.15 14.46
C ARG A 403 10.61 -1.28 14.90
N THR A 404 10.92 -0.19 15.59
CA THR A 404 10.06 0.97 15.82
C THR A 404 10.83 2.23 15.42
N ILE A 405 10.26 3.42 15.59
CA ILE A 405 10.91 4.68 15.20
C ILE A 405 11.32 5.46 16.46
N ASP A 406 12.56 5.94 16.47
CA ASP A 406 13.11 6.79 17.52
C ASP A 406 12.27 8.05 17.68
N LYS A 407 11.99 8.41 18.94
CA LYS A 407 11.08 9.51 19.30
C LYS A 407 9.66 9.36 18.74
N GLY A 408 9.27 8.16 18.30
CA GLY A 408 7.89 7.80 17.96
C GLY A 408 7.57 7.79 16.48
N LEU A 409 6.56 7.01 16.11
CA LEU A 409 6.17 6.78 14.72
C LEU A 409 5.66 8.04 14.02
N ASP A 410 5.21 9.07 14.75
CA ASP A 410 4.89 10.38 14.19
C ASP A 410 6.10 11.05 13.49
N SER A 411 7.33 10.61 13.75
CA SER A 411 8.50 11.07 12.99
C SER A 411 8.38 10.79 11.49
N LEU A 412 7.74 9.68 11.09
CA LEU A 412 7.55 9.33 9.69
C LEU A 412 6.65 10.33 8.94
N PRO A 413 5.38 10.60 9.35
CA PRO A 413 4.57 11.62 8.69
C PRO A 413 5.11 13.05 8.90
N ARG A 414 5.80 13.34 10.01
CA ARG A 414 6.41 14.66 10.25
C ARG A 414 7.50 14.99 9.21
N ALA A 415 8.25 13.99 8.75
CA ALA A 415 9.27 14.17 7.72
C ALA A 415 8.72 14.63 6.36
N PHE A 416 7.40 14.52 6.13
CA PHE A 416 6.75 15.11 4.96
C PHE A 416 6.45 16.60 5.11
N ALA A 417 6.46 17.16 6.34
CA ALA A 417 5.92 18.50 6.60
C ALA A 417 6.55 19.60 5.71
N PRO A 418 7.88 19.66 5.49
CA PRO A 418 8.47 20.65 4.58
C PRO A 418 8.06 20.47 3.11
N HIS A 419 7.75 19.23 2.71
CA HIS A 419 7.44 18.89 1.32
C HIS A 419 5.96 19.13 0.94
N VAL A 420 5.09 19.31 1.94
CA VAL A 420 3.67 19.61 1.74
C VAL A 420 3.28 21.02 2.22
N GLU A 421 4.25 21.79 2.71
CA GLU A 421 4.04 23.16 3.15
C GLU A 421 3.46 24.02 2.01
N GLY A 422 2.46 24.85 2.34
CA GLY A 422 1.76 25.68 1.36
C GLY A 422 0.81 24.92 0.41
N LYS A 423 0.81 23.58 0.43
CA LYS A 423 -0.06 22.71 -0.40
C LYS A 423 -0.99 21.83 0.43
N ILE A 424 -1.27 22.23 1.66
CA ILE A 424 -2.18 21.53 2.56
C ILE A 424 -3.14 22.50 3.25
N THR A 425 -4.40 22.11 3.35
CA THR A 425 -5.40 22.80 4.18
C THR A 425 -5.83 21.88 5.32
N TYR A 426 -5.49 22.28 6.54
CA TYR A 426 -5.90 21.62 7.77
C TYR A 426 -7.31 22.04 8.22
N GLY A 427 -7.93 21.21 9.06
CA GLY A 427 -9.25 21.48 9.65
C GLY A 427 -10.43 21.44 8.69
N ARG A 428 -10.23 21.06 7.42
CA ARG A 428 -11.29 21.05 6.40
C ARG A 428 -11.92 19.66 6.30
N LYS A 429 -13.16 19.54 6.78
CA LYS A 429 -13.96 18.30 6.74
C LYS A 429 -14.73 18.23 5.41
N VAL A 430 -14.21 17.46 4.45
CA VAL A 430 -14.95 17.12 3.22
C VAL A 430 -16.18 16.31 3.58
N ASP A 431 -17.32 16.66 2.99
CA ASP A 431 -18.62 15.99 3.19
C ASP A 431 -19.23 15.46 1.87
N GLY A 432 -18.53 15.63 0.75
CA GLY A 432 -19.02 15.18 -0.53
C GLY A 432 -18.06 15.34 -1.71
N LEU A 433 -18.43 14.65 -2.77
CA LEU A 433 -17.83 14.66 -4.10
C LEU A 433 -18.94 14.84 -5.12
N GLN A 434 -18.70 15.66 -6.14
CA GLN A 434 -19.61 15.82 -7.28
C GLN A 434 -18.82 15.74 -8.57
N TYR A 435 -19.33 14.98 -9.54
CA TYR A 435 -18.71 14.89 -10.87
C TYR A 435 -19.52 15.71 -11.86
N ASN A 436 -18.83 16.57 -12.62
CA ASN A 436 -19.41 17.37 -13.66
C ASN A 436 -19.07 16.76 -15.02
N GLU A 437 -20.05 16.14 -15.68
CA GLU A 437 -19.86 15.51 -16.99
C GLU A 437 -19.48 16.52 -18.08
N THR A 438 -19.91 17.78 -17.96
CA THR A 438 -19.63 18.81 -18.98
C THR A 438 -18.18 19.26 -18.95
N THR A 439 -17.63 19.44 -17.75
CA THR A 439 -16.22 19.86 -17.57
C THR A 439 -15.28 18.67 -17.42
N SER A 440 -15.81 17.46 -17.19
CA SER A 440 -15.04 16.26 -16.81
C SER A 440 -14.15 16.53 -15.58
N LYS A 441 -14.72 17.21 -14.58
CA LYS A 441 -14.04 17.56 -13.32
C LYS A 441 -14.79 17.02 -12.12
N VAL A 442 -14.06 16.86 -11.02
CA VAL A 442 -14.61 16.49 -9.71
C VAL A 442 -14.51 17.68 -8.75
N ALA A 443 -15.62 17.97 -8.07
CA ALA A 443 -15.69 18.98 -7.03
C ALA A 443 -15.68 18.32 -5.65
N LEU A 444 -14.81 18.80 -4.76
CA LEU A 444 -14.88 18.47 -3.33
C LEU A 444 -15.88 19.42 -2.67
N THR A 445 -16.75 18.93 -1.79
CA THR A 445 -17.64 19.78 -0.99
C THR A 445 -17.30 19.76 0.50
N TRP A 446 -17.46 20.91 1.15
CA TRP A 446 -17.31 21.04 2.60
C TRP A 446 -18.16 22.20 3.13
N ARG A 447 -18.19 22.34 4.45
CA ARG A 447 -18.85 23.46 5.15
C ARG A 447 -17.87 24.13 6.09
N GLU A 448 -17.92 25.45 6.17
CA GLU A 448 -17.10 26.19 7.15
C GLU A 448 -17.72 26.06 8.54
N SER A 449 -19.05 26.15 8.62
CA SER A 449 -19.82 25.87 9.83
C SER A 449 -20.68 24.62 9.64
N PRO A 450 -20.75 23.71 10.63
CA PRO A 450 -21.58 22.49 10.54
C PRO A 450 -23.05 22.73 10.21
N LEU A 451 -23.59 23.91 10.54
CA LEU A 451 -24.99 24.27 10.32
C LEU A 451 -25.23 25.05 9.01
N ASP A 452 -24.20 25.27 8.19
CA ASP A 452 -24.36 25.91 6.90
C ASP A 452 -25.32 25.08 6.03
N LYS A 453 -26.28 25.73 5.37
CA LYS A 453 -27.25 25.03 4.52
C LYS A 453 -26.65 24.64 3.17
N VAL A 454 -25.80 25.50 2.61
CA VAL A 454 -25.17 25.31 1.30
C VAL A 454 -23.68 24.99 1.51
N PRO A 455 -23.17 23.89 0.95
CA PRO A 455 -21.74 23.59 1.03
C PRO A 455 -20.95 24.52 0.11
N LYS A 456 -19.70 24.78 0.48
CA LYS A 456 -18.69 25.29 -0.45
C LYS A 456 -18.13 24.15 -1.29
N SER A 457 -17.52 24.50 -2.42
CA SER A 457 -16.87 23.53 -3.29
C SER A 457 -15.68 24.11 -4.03
N ASP A 458 -14.72 23.24 -4.35
CA ASP A 458 -13.59 23.52 -5.24
C ASP A 458 -13.49 22.40 -6.27
N GLU A 459 -13.25 22.76 -7.53
CA GLU A 459 -13.08 21.82 -8.64
C GLU A 459 -11.60 21.45 -8.89
N TYR A 460 -11.43 20.19 -9.31
CA TYR A 460 -10.16 19.53 -9.61
C TYR A 460 -10.34 18.64 -10.86
N ASP A 461 -9.26 18.38 -11.59
CA ASP A 461 -9.29 17.44 -12.70
C ASP A 461 -9.45 16.00 -12.19
N TYR A 462 -8.78 15.67 -11.08
CA TYR A 462 -8.90 14.38 -10.38
C TYR A 462 -8.92 14.56 -8.86
N ALA A 463 -9.52 13.59 -8.16
CA ALA A 463 -9.48 13.46 -6.71
C ALA A 463 -8.93 12.10 -6.31
N VAL A 464 -7.81 12.09 -5.58
CA VAL A 464 -7.28 10.92 -4.88
C VAL A 464 -7.79 10.96 -3.44
N VAL A 465 -8.67 10.04 -3.09
CA VAL A 465 -9.33 9.98 -1.78
C VAL A 465 -8.60 8.96 -0.91
N ALA A 466 -7.80 9.46 0.02
CA ALA A 466 -7.07 8.69 1.03
C ALA A 466 -7.85 8.50 2.35
N VAL A 467 -9.13 8.85 2.34
CA VAL A 467 -10.04 8.78 3.50
C VAL A 467 -10.64 7.37 3.61
N PRO A 468 -10.68 6.75 4.80
CA PRO A 468 -11.29 5.43 4.96
C PRO A 468 -12.79 5.42 4.63
N PHE A 469 -13.28 4.32 4.08
CA PHE A 469 -14.70 4.14 3.74
C PHE A 469 -15.67 4.27 4.90
N SER A 470 -15.23 4.05 6.15
CA SER A 470 -15.98 4.37 7.37
C SER A 470 -16.41 5.84 7.44
N LYS A 471 -15.64 6.75 6.84
CA LYS A 471 -15.98 8.17 6.70
C LYS A 471 -16.61 8.51 5.36
N VAL A 472 -16.08 7.98 4.26
CA VAL A 472 -16.61 8.26 2.91
C VAL A 472 -18.06 7.82 2.76
N ARG A 473 -18.51 6.77 3.44
CA ARG A 473 -19.93 6.35 3.42
C ARG A 473 -20.92 7.37 3.98
N LEU A 474 -20.43 8.42 4.66
CA LEU A 474 -21.24 9.52 5.17
C LEU A 474 -21.31 10.70 4.18
N TRP A 475 -20.56 10.64 3.08
CA TRP A 475 -20.48 11.70 2.10
C TRP A 475 -21.64 11.65 1.10
N ARG A 476 -21.93 12.80 0.48
CA ARG A 476 -22.68 12.84 -0.78
C ARG A 476 -21.71 12.55 -1.92
N THR A 477 -21.84 11.42 -2.59
CA THR A 477 -20.95 11.04 -3.70
C THR A 477 -21.70 11.00 -5.03
N PRO A 478 -21.01 11.03 -6.17
CA PRO A 478 -21.59 10.63 -7.45
C PRO A 478 -22.08 9.19 -7.40
N THR A 479 -22.91 8.81 -8.37
CA THR A 479 -23.40 7.43 -8.50
C THR A 479 -22.33 6.55 -9.13
N TYR A 480 -21.45 5.99 -8.29
CA TYR A 480 -20.46 5.00 -8.71
C TYR A 480 -21.10 3.67 -9.10
N SER A 481 -20.29 2.77 -9.66
CA SER A 481 -20.68 1.40 -9.93
C SER A 481 -21.29 0.71 -8.70
N SER A 482 -22.16 -0.28 -8.93
CA SER A 482 -22.78 -1.06 -7.86
C SER A 482 -21.73 -1.70 -6.92
N LEU A 483 -20.58 -2.10 -7.47
CA LEU A 483 -19.51 -2.71 -6.70
C LEU A 483 -18.82 -1.70 -5.79
N LEU A 484 -18.38 -0.56 -6.34
CA LEU A 484 -17.71 0.49 -5.57
C LEU A 484 -18.66 1.12 -4.53
N SER A 485 -19.92 1.38 -4.89
CA SER A 485 -20.94 1.89 -3.97
C SER A 485 -21.17 0.94 -2.79
N ARG A 486 -21.19 -0.37 -3.03
CA ARG A 486 -21.30 -1.38 -1.96
C ARG A 486 -20.03 -1.47 -1.11
N ALA A 487 -18.85 -1.39 -1.72
CA ALA A 487 -17.60 -1.39 -0.98
C ALA A 487 -17.53 -0.20 -0.01
N ILE A 488 -17.82 1.02 -0.48
CA ILE A 488 -17.86 2.23 0.34
C ILE A 488 -18.83 2.06 1.51
N SER A 489 -20.06 1.63 1.23
CA SER A 489 -21.13 1.56 2.24
C SER A 489 -21.01 0.40 3.23
N THR A 490 -20.37 -0.72 2.85
CA THR A 490 -20.45 -1.97 3.63
C THR A 490 -19.13 -2.59 4.06
N LEU A 491 -17.97 -2.15 3.55
CA LEU A 491 -16.68 -2.68 3.97
C LEU A 491 -16.55 -2.62 5.50
N ASN A 492 -16.26 -3.75 6.13
CA ASN A 492 -16.17 -3.82 7.59
C ASN A 492 -14.85 -3.25 8.11
N TYR A 493 -14.91 -2.64 9.30
CA TYR A 493 -13.74 -2.10 10.01
C TYR A 493 -13.69 -2.70 11.42
N ALA A 494 -12.48 -2.96 11.90
CA ALA A 494 -12.23 -3.31 13.29
C ALA A 494 -12.04 -2.06 14.15
N GLN A 495 -12.21 -2.24 15.45
CA GLN A 495 -12.03 -1.23 16.49
C GLN A 495 -10.81 -1.56 17.34
N SER A 496 -10.16 -0.52 17.86
CA SER A 496 -9.15 -0.59 18.90
C SER A 496 -9.22 0.60 19.85
N CYS A 497 -8.93 0.33 21.12
CA CYS A 497 -8.73 1.33 22.15
C CYS A 497 -7.38 1.13 22.85
N LYS A 498 -6.71 2.25 23.13
CA LYS A 498 -5.42 2.31 23.82
C LYS A 498 -5.45 3.31 24.96
N VAL A 499 -4.77 2.99 26.06
CA VAL A 499 -4.58 3.89 27.21
C VAL A 499 -3.11 3.91 27.59
N ALA A 500 -2.51 5.10 27.52
CA ALA A 500 -1.14 5.37 27.93
C ALA A 500 -1.12 6.04 29.30
N LEU A 501 -0.26 5.58 30.20
CA LEU A 501 -0.16 6.07 31.58
C LEU A 501 1.25 6.56 31.87
N HIS A 502 1.37 7.77 32.38
CA HIS A 502 2.65 8.41 32.68
C HIS A 502 3.06 8.23 34.15
N TYR A 503 4.31 7.82 34.35
CA TYR A 503 4.91 7.56 35.66
C TYR A 503 6.16 8.40 35.89
N LYS A 504 6.41 8.77 37.15
CA LYS A 504 7.55 9.61 37.59
C LYS A 504 8.90 8.98 37.27
N THR A 505 8.98 7.65 37.29
CA THR A 505 10.16 6.86 36.98
C THR A 505 9.77 5.63 36.17
N ARG A 506 10.75 4.99 35.53
CA ARG A 506 10.61 3.68 34.89
C ARG A 506 10.69 2.54 35.91
N PHE A 507 9.90 2.62 36.98
CA PHE A 507 10.01 1.73 38.14
C PHE A 507 9.95 0.25 37.75
N TRP A 508 9.21 -0.13 36.70
CA TRP A 508 9.12 -1.50 36.18
C TRP A 508 10.45 -2.09 35.69
N GLU A 509 11.45 -1.25 35.37
CA GLU A 509 12.81 -1.68 34.98
C GLU A 509 13.73 -1.95 36.19
N HIS A 510 13.34 -1.52 37.39
CA HIS A 510 14.17 -1.52 38.59
C HIS A 510 13.59 -2.35 39.74
N GLN A 511 12.54 -3.13 39.46
CA GLN A 511 12.00 -4.11 40.41
C GLN A 511 12.85 -5.39 40.43
N GLU A 512 12.56 -6.29 41.37
CA GLU A 512 13.20 -7.61 41.48
C GLU A 512 13.11 -8.42 40.18
N ASN A 513 11.95 -8.34 39.50
CA ASN A 513 11.72 -8.92 38.17
C ASN A 513 11.60 -7.80 37.14
N PRO A 514 12.72 -7.27 36.62
CA PRO A 514 12.70 -6.08 35.78
C PRO A 514 12.10 -6.38 34.39
N ILE A 515 11.33 -5.43 33.86
CA ILE A 515 10.67 -5.54 32.55
C ILE A 515 11.35 -4.59 31.56
N PHE A 516 12.09 -5.14 30.61
CA PHE A 516 12.74 -4.36 29.55
C PHE A 516 12.00 -4.53 28.22
N GLY A 517 11.15 -3.55 27.87
CA GLY A 517 10.31 -3.61 26.68
C GLY A 517 9.32 -4.79 26.66
N GLY A 518 8.76 -5.09 25.49
CA GLY A 518 7.82 -6.20 25.30
C GLY A 518 6.36 -5.83 25.53
N CYS A 519 5.47 -6.69 25.03
CA CYS A 519 4.04 -6.66 25.31
C CYS A 519 3.62 -7.94 26.01
N GLY A 520 3.01 -7.81 27.18
CA GLY A 520 2.32 -8.87 27.89
C GLY A 520 0.81 -8.79 27.74
N SER A 521 0.11 -9.67 28.43
CA SER A 521 -1.35 -9.69 28.52
C SER A 521 -1.80 -9.85 29.96
N THR A 522 -3.07 -9.59 30.23
CA THR A 522 -3.67 -9.84 31.56
C THR A 522 -4.99 -10.58 31.40
N ASP A 523 -5.49 -11.16 32.50
CA ASP A 523 -6.85 -11.68 32.61
C ASP A 523 -7.86 -10.62 33.11
N ILE A 524 -7.40 -9.39 33.33
CA ILE A 524 -8.25 -8.28 33.80
C ILE A 524 -9.12 -7.80 32.63
N PRO A 525 -10.46 -7.82 32.78
CA PRO A 525 -11.37 -7.37 31.73
C PRO A 525 -11.10 -5.91 31.32
N GLY A 526 -11.06 -5.65 30.01
CA GLY A 526 -10.87 -4.30 29.46
C GLY A 526 -9.41 -3.84 29.30
N VAL A 527 -8.43 -4.61 29.78
CA VAL A 527 -7.00 -4.25 29.65
C VAL A 527 -6.41 -4.72 28.31
N GLY A 528 -6.68 -5.97 27.92
CA GLY A 528 -6.03 -6.56 26.74
C GLY A 528 -4.52 -6.70 26.96
N SER A 529 -3.72 -6.08 26.09
CA SER A 529 -2.27 -6.12 26.15
C SER A 529 -1.67 -4.94 26.93
N VAL A 530 -0.58 -5.19 27.65
CA VAL A 530 0.22 -4.17 28.36
C VAL A 530 1.59 -4.11 27.72
N CYS A 531 1.99 -2.95 27.18
CA CYS A 531 3.25 -2.81 26.46
C CYS A 531 4.18 -1.77 27.10
N TYR A 532 5.46 -2.14 27.19
CA TYR A 532 6.50 -1.32 27.81
C TYR A 532 7.40 -0.70 26.72
N PRO A 533 7.91 0.53 26.91
CA PRO A 533 8.76 1.17 25.92
C PRO A 533 10.03 0.37 25.60
N ALA A 534 10.34 0.22 24.32
CA ALA A 534 11.58 -0.42 23.83
C ALA A 534 12.78 0.55 23.71
N TYR A 535 12.64 1.77 24.23
CA TYR A 535 13.65 2.83 24.17
C TYR A 535 13.94 3.37 25.58
N LYS A 536 15.10 4.03 25.72
CA LYS A 536 15.61 4.55 27.00
C LYS A 536 15.58 3.50 28.12
N ILE A 537 15.89 2.26 27.75
CA ILE A 537 15.95 1.11 28.67
C ILE A 537 16.97 1.41 29.78
N ASN A 538 16.60 1.04 31.01
CA ASN A 538 17.39 1.21 32.22
C ASN A 538 17.64 2.68 32.61
N SER A 539 16.82 3.62 32.11
CA SER A 539 16.90 5.01 32.55
C SER A 539 16.10 5.23 33.85
N THR A 540 16.47 6.26 34.61
CA THR A 540 15.85 6.60 35.90
C THR A 540 14.78 7.69 35.79
N GLY A 541 14.68 8.33 34.63
CA GLY A 541 13.70 9.39 34.38
C GLY A 541 12.27 8.87 34.24
N PRO A 542 11.31 9.77 33.96
CA PRO A 542 9.92 9.40 33.75
C PRO A 542 9.73 8.47 32.54
N GLY A 543 8.61 7.78 32.50
CA GLY A 543 8.27 6.91 31.38
C GLY A 543 6.78 6.64 31.27
N VAL A 544 6.38 6.10 30.12
CA VAL A 544 4.97 5.87 29.79
C VAL A 544 4.73 4.40 29.47
N ILE A 545 3.86 3.75 30.22
CA ILE A 545 3.39 2.39 29.90
C ILE A 545 2.16 2.52 29.02
N LEU A 546 2.07 1.71 27.96
CA LEU A 546 0.79 1.46 27.29
C LEU A 546 0.05 0.44 28.15
N GLY A 547 -0.71 0.96 29.13
CA GLY A 547 -1.38 0.15 30.15
C GLY A 547 -2.53 -0.68 29.61
N SER A 548 -3.06 -0.32 28.43
CA SER A 548 -4.07 -1.11 27.73
C SER A 548 -3.94 -0.95 26.23
N TYR A 549 -4.06 -2.07 25.52
CA TYR A 549 -4.31 -2.15 24.10
C TYR A 549 -5.34 -3.26 23.87
N THR A 550 -6.57 -2.85 23.58
CA THR A 550 -7.69 -3.73 23.26
C THR A 550 -8.09 -3.57 21.79
N SER A 551 -8.64 -4.64 21.21
CA SER A 551 -9.21 -4.66 19.87
C SER A 551 -10.56 -5.39 19.85
N GLY A 552 -11.27 -5.31 18.73
CA GLY A 552 -12.51 -6.05 18.47
C GLY A 552 -13.64 -5.72 19.46
N THR A 553 -14.37 -6.73 19.90
CA THR A 553 -15.54 -6.58 20.78
C THR A 553 -15.20 -5.93 22.12
N ALA A 554 -14.06 -6.30 22.72
CA ALA A 554 -13.63 -5.69 23.99
C ALA A 554 -13.37 -4.19 23.82
N ALA A 555 -12.72 -3.80 22.72
CA ALA A 555 -12.47 -2.39 22.42
C ALA A 555 -13.76 -1.60 22.18
N ARG A 556 -14.81 -2.22 21.61
CA ARG A 556 -16.14 -1.61 21.50
C ARG A 556 -16.74 -1.30 22.87
N SER A 557 -16.65 -2.25 23.82
CA SER A 557 -17.19 -2.06 25.17
C SER A 557 -16.46 -0.95 25.93
N VAL A 558 -15.13 -0.93 25.91
CA VAL A 558 -14.36 0.12 26.62
C VAL A 558 -14.42 1.49 25.93
N ALA A 559 -14.73 1.53 24.63
CA ALA A 559 -14.96 2.79 23.92
C ALA A 559 -16.19 3.54 24.45
N ALA A 560 -17.21 2.80 24.92
CA ALA A 560 -18.44 3.35 25.47
C ALA A 560 -18.30 3.91 26.89
N LEU A 561 -17.23 3.56 27.61
CA LEU A 561 -16.91 4.15 28.91
C LEU A 561 -16.51 5.62 28.76
N SER A 562 -16.75 6.39 29.83
CA SER A 562 -16.12 7.71 29.95
C SER A 562 -14.59 7.57 29.93
N GLU A 563 -13.90 8.63 29.52
CA GLU A 563 -12.44 8.61 29.52
C GLU A 563 -11.87 8.34 30.92
N GLU A 564 -12.39 9.02 31.93
CA GLU A 564 -11.97 8.88 33.32
C GLU A 564 -12.20 7.47 33.85
N ASP A 565 -13.37 6.87 33.61
CA ASP A 565 -13.66 5.50 34.06
C ASP A 565 -12.73 4.48 33.41
N HIS A 566 -12.46 4.62 32.11
CA HIS A 566 -11.57 3.72 31.40
C HIS A 566 -10.13 3.86 31.93
N VAL A 567 -9.63 5.09 32.08
CA VAL A 567 -8.29 5.35 32.61
C VAL A 567 -8.16 4.84 34.04
N ALA A 568 -9.16 5.07 34.89
CA ALA A 568 -9.17 4.59 36.27
C ALA A 568 -9.18 3.05 36.33
N LEU A 569 -9.89 2.38 35.41
CA LEU A 569 -9.83 0.93 35.25
C LEU A 569 -8.41 0.47 34.93
N ILE A 570 -7.76 1.09 33.94
CA ILE A 570 -6.40 0.71 33.54
C ILE A 570 -5.40 1.01 34.66
N GLN A 571 -5.52 2.13 35.37
CA GLN A 571 -4.62 2.44 36.47
C GLN A 571 -4.76 1.43 37.62
N ARG A 572 -5.98 1.04 38.01
CA ARG A 572 -6.17 -0.04 39.00
C ARG A 572 -5.56 -1.35 38.52
N ALA A 573 -5.70 -1.68 37.24
CA ALA A 573 -5.06 -2.85 36.67
C ALA A 573 -3.52 -2.78 36.74
N MET A 574 -2.91 -1.61 36.55
CA MET A 574 -1.45 -1.45 36.71
C MET A 574 -1.00 -1.64 38.15
N VAL A 575 -1.82 -1.27 39.15
CA VAL A 575 -1.58 -1.60 40.56
C VAL A 575 -1.68 -3.11 40.80
N GLU A 576 -2.65 -3.81 40.20
CA GLU A 576 -2.72 -5.27 40.30
C GLU A 576 -1.52 -5.99 39.64
N VAL A 577 -0.99 -5.42 38.56
CA VAL A 577 0.17 -5.97 37.84
C VAL A 577 1.48 -5.70 38.59
N HIS A 578 1.66 -4.49 39.10
CA HIS A 578 2.96 -4.02 39.60
C HIS A 578 3.02 -3.78 41.11
N GLY A 579 1.91 -3.87 41.82
CA GLY A 579 1.77 -3.47 43.21
C GLY A 579 1.60 -1.96 43.39
N GLU A 580 1.60 -1.54 44.66
CA GLU A 580 1.30 -0.16 45.08
C GLU A 580 2.27 0.88 44.50
N ILE A 581 3.48 0.47 44.12
CA ILE A 581 4.46 1.35 43.45
C ILE A 581 3.90 1.99 42.17
N ALA A 582 3.02 1.30 41.44
CA ALA A 582 2.36 1.92 40.27
C ALA A 582 1.45 3.09 40.69
N ASN A 583 0.76 3.00 41.82
CA ASN A 583 -0.04 4.09 42.34
C ASN A 583 0.84 5.26 42.81
N GLU A 584 1.91 4.98 43.56
CA GLU A 584 2.85 5.99 44.06
C GLU A 584 3.57 6.77 42.95
N GLN A 585 3.92 6.05 41.87
CA GLN A 585 4.67 6.59 40.73
C GLN A 585 3.76 7.25 39.69
N TRP A 586 2.45 6.99 39.70
CA TRP A 586 1.53 7.59 38.74
C TRP A 586 1.50 9.10 38.90
N THR A 587 1.55 9.82 37.77
CA THR A 587 1.58 11.28 37.77
C THR A 587 0.20 11.91 37.59
N GLY A 588 -0.82 11.10 37.29
CA GLY A 588 -2.13 11.60 36.84
C GLY A 588 -2.17 11.92 35.34
N ALA A 589 -1.04 12.01 34.64
CA ALA A 589 -1.03 12.25 33.19
C ALA A 589 -1.27 10.95 32.41
N TYR A 590 -2.12 11.04 31.38
CA TYR A 590 -2.51 9.91 30.52
C TYR A 590 -2.95 10.40 29.12
N ASP A 591 -3.11 9.46 28.19
CA ASP A 591 -3.87 9.67 26.93
C ASP A 591 -4.69 8.42 26.63
N ARG A 592 -5.90 8.60 26.09
CA ARG A 592 -6.79 7.53 25.65
C ARG A 592 -7.18 7.78 24.20
N GLN A 593 -6.99 6.76 23.36
CA GLN A 593 -7.42 6.80 21.96
C GLN A 593 -8.28 5.57 21.66
N CYS A 594 -9.53 5.80 21.26
CA CYS A 594 -10.44 4.79 20.77
C CYS A 594 -10.84 5.12 19.33
N TRP A 595 -10.52 4.26 18.38
CA TRP A 595 -10.56 4.61 16.96
C TRP A 595 -11.96 4.60 16.32
N GLU A 596 -12.92 3.82 16.83
CA GLU A 596 -14.32 3.78 16.37
C GLU A 596 -15.04 5.11 16.59
N VAL A 597 -14.71 5.78 17.70
CA VAL A 597 -15.31 7.05 18.09
C VAL A 597 -14.41 8.24 17.75
N ASP A 598 -13.28 7.99 17.06
CA ASP A 598 -12.47 9.05 16.49
C ASP A 598 -13.24 9.70 15.34
N GLU A 599 -13.51 11.01 15.46
CA GLU A 599 -14.38 11.70 14.53
C GLU A 599 -13.86 11.72 13.08
N HIS A 600 -12.56 11.52 12.88
CA HIS A 600 -11.89 11.59 11.59
C HIS A 600 -11.62 10.23 10.95
N GLN A 601 -11.72 9.14 11.70
CA GLN A 601 -11.40 7.79 11.22
C GLN A 601 -12.59 6.83 11.30
N ALA A 602 -13.40 6.89 12.36
CA ALA A 602 -14.52 5.97 12.60
C ALA A 602 -14.18 4.48 12.43
N GLY A 603 -13.03 4.05 12.97
CA GLY A 603 -12.50 2.69 12.87
C GLY A 603 -10.98 2.66 12.97
N ALA A 604 -10.43 1.54 13.43
CA ALA A 604 -8.98 1.35 13.60
C ALA A 604 -8.32 0.87 12.30
N TRP A 605 -8.87 -0.15 11.64
CA TRP A 605 -8.40 -0.68 10.36
C TRP A 605 -9.51 -1.42 9.62
N ALA A 606 -9.34 -1.62 8.31
CA ALA A 606 -10.26 -2.44 7.54
C ALA A 606 -10.16 -3.89 8.03
N SER A 607 -11.31 -4.54 8.23
CA SER A 607 -11.36 -5.93 8.69
C SER A 607 -12.45 -6.64 7.90
N PRO A 608 -12.25 -6.88 6.59
CA PRO A 608 -13.28 -7.42 5.72
C PRO A 608 -13.83 -8.73 6.29
N THR A 609 -15.16 -8.90 6.25
CA THR A 609 -15.76 -10.20 6.56
C THR A 609 -15.57 -11.16 5.37
N VAL A 610 -15.85 -12.45 5.58
CA VAL A 610 -15.84 -13.48 4.52
C VAL A 610 -16.45 -12.95 3.20
N GLY A 611 -15.71 -13.12 2.10
CA GLY A 611 -16.06 -12.68 0.74
C GLY A 611 -15.88 -11.18 0.43
N GLN A 612 -15.80 -10.27 1.40
CA GLN A 612 -15.77 -8.82 1.12
C GLN A 612 -14.50 -8.39 0.37
N GLN A 613 -13.33 -8.85 0.80
CA GLN A 613 -12.05 -8.43 0.20
C GLN A 613 -11.95 -8.87 -1.27
N GLU A 614 -12.16 -10.16 -1.53
CA GLU A 614 -12.17 -10.71 -2.90
C GLU A 614 -13.21 -10.01 -3.78
N LEU A 615 -14.41 -9.75 -3.26
CA LEU A 615 -15.47 -9.07 -4.01
C LEU A 615 -15.11 -7.61 -4.36
N PHE A 616 -14.53 -6.85 -3.42
CA PHE A 616 -14.41 -5.40 -3.57
C PHE A 616 -13.08 -4.92 -4.16
N ILE A 617 -11.98 -5.67 -4.03
CA ILE A 617 -10.67 -5.28 -4.60
C ILE A 617 -10.76 -4.82 -6.07
N PRO A 618 -11.49 -5.51 -6.97
CA PRO A 618 -11.56 -5.09 -8.37
C PRO A 618 -12.20 -3.71 -8.59
N ALA A 619 -13.00 -3.21 -7.65
CA ALA A 619 -13.55 -1.87 -7.71
C ALA A 619 -12.50 -0.79 -7.41
N TYR A 620 -11.53 -1.09 -6.54
CA TYR A 620 -10.47 -0.14 -6.16
C TYR A 620 -9.45 0.05 -7.30
N HIS A 621 -9.42 -0.92 -8.22
CA HIS A 621 -8.54 -0.96 -9.37
C HIS A 621 -9.06 -0.17 -10.59
N LYS A 622 -10.11 0.63 -10.42
CA LYS A 622 -10.69 1.47 -11.46
C LYS A 622 -10.76 2.93 -11.01
N THR A 623 -10.45 3.86 -11.92
CA THR A 623 -10.85 5.26 -11.76
C THR A 623 -12.31 5.39 -12.17
N GLU A 624 -13.14 5.91 -11.27
CA GLU A 624 -14.55 6.20 -11.57
C GLU A 624 -14.80 7.70 -11.39
N MET A 625 -15.26 8.38 -12.44
CA MET A 625 -15.60 9.81 -12.39
C MET A 625 -14.44 10.67 -11.86
N ASN A 626 -13.24 10.42 -12.39
CA ASN A 626 -11.96 11.02 -11.98
C ASN A 626 -11.66 10.92 -10.47
N THR A 627 -12.26 9.94 -9.80
CA THR A 627 -12.02 9.64 -8.39
C THR A 627 -11.24 8.34 -8.26
N ILE A 628 -10.15 8.38 -7.48
CA ILE A 628 -9.29 7.23 -7.17
C ILE A 628 -9.26 7.08 -5.66
N PHE A 629 -9.65 5.92 -5.14
CA PHE A 629 -9.57 5.63 -3.70
C PHE A 629 -8.24 4.97 -3.37
N VAL A 630 -7.57 5.43 -2.32
CA VAL A 630 -6.31 4.86 -1.82
C VAL A 630 -6.34 4.71 -0.31
N GLY A 631 -5.51 3.81 0.22
CA GLY A 631 -5.32 3.62 1.65
C GLY A 631 -5.25 2.15 2.02
N GLU A 632 -4.94 1.89 3.28
CA GLU A 632 -4.80 0.51 3.78
C GLU A 632 -6.08 -0.34 3.57
N HIS A 633 -7.26 0.29 3.55
CA HIS A 633 -8.53 -0.37 3.28
C HIS A 633 -8.74 -0.82 1.83
N THR A 634 -7.91 -0.35 0.90
CA THR A 634 -7.93 -0.73 -0.53
C THR A 634 -6.74 -1.62 -0.90
N SER A 635 -6.05 -2.21 0.09
CA SER A 635 -4.93 -3.14 -0.10
C SER A 635 -5.32 -4.56 0.37
N ILE A 636 -4.38 -5.51 0.30
CA ILE A 636 -4.61 -6.93 0.62
C ILE A 636 -4.19 -7.34 2.04
N THR A 637 -3.29 -6.59 2.67
CA THR A 637 -2.87 -6.81 4.06
C THR A 637 -3.37 -5.65 4.88
N HIS A 638 -4.22 -5.88 5.87
CA HIS A 638 -4.88 -4.80 6.59
C HIS A 638 -4.11 -4.43 7.87
N ALA A 639 -4.38 -3.24 8.43
CA ALA A 639 -3.77 -2.70 9.67
C ALA A 639 -2.30 -2.25 9.61
N TRP A 640 -1.63 -2.25 8.45
CA TRP A 640 -0.21 -1.89 8.33
C TRP A 640 0.05 -0.63 7.49
N ILE A 641 1.11 0.12 7.83
CA ILE A 641 1.52 1.31 7.06
C ILE A 641 1.91 0.94 5.63
N PHE A 642 2.60 -0.20 5.45
CA PHE A 642 2.95 -0.72 4.13
C PHE A 642 1.77 -0.71 3.17
N SER A 643 0.62 -1.20 3.61
CA SER A 643 -0.62 -1.31 2.84
C SER A 643 -1.17 0.05 2.41
N ALA A 644 -0.97 1.09 3.21
CA ALA A 644 -1.33 2.46 2.84
C ALA A 644 -0.38 3.01 1.76
N LEU A 645 0.93 2.75 1.88
CA LEU A 645 1.94 3.21 0.92
C LEU A 645 1.77 2.50 -0.43
N GLU A 646 1.61 1.18 -0.39
CA GLU A 646 1.45 0.34 -1.56
C GLU A 646 0.17 0.68 -2.33
N SER A 647 -0.95 0.92 -1.63
CA SER A 647 -2.15 1.42 -2.28
C SER A 647 -1.96 2.82 -2.89
N ALA A 648 -1.09 3.67 -2.35
CA ALA A 648 -0.80 4.97 -2.93
C ALA A 648 0.05 4.85 -4.19
N VAL A 649 0.98 3.88 -4.24
CA VAL A 649 1.70 3.51 -5.47
C VAL A 649 0.70 3.10 -6.54
N ARG A 650 -0.18 2.13 -6.23
CA ARG A 650 -1.24 1.69 -7.15
C ARG A 650 -2.13 2.83 -7.65
N GLY A 651 -2.64 3.66 -6.75
CA GLY A 651 -3.53 4.78 -7.13
C GLY A 651 -2.84 5.85 -7.96
N THR A 652 -1.55 6.11 -7.69
CA THR A 652 -0.78 7.05 -8.50
C THR A 652 -0.47 6.46 -9.87
N THR A 653 -0.13 5.17 -9.96
CA THR A 653 0.03 4.47 -11.23
C THR A 653 -1.25 4.55 -12.06
N GLN A 654 -2.43 4.32 -11.48
CA GLN A 654 -3.71 4.50 -12.19
C GLN A 654 -3.86 5.90 -12.77
N LEU A 655 -3.63 6.93 -11.96
CA LEU A 655 -3.74 8.32 -12.39
C LEU A 655 -2.77 8.63 -13.54
N LEU A 656 -1.52 8.19 -13.42
CA LEU A 656 -0.53 8.40 -14.48
C LEU A 656 -0.93 7.69 -15.78
N LEU A 657 -1.48 6.49 -15.69
CA LEU A 657 -1.99 5.77 -16.86
C LEU A 657 -3.23 6.47 -17.46
N ASP A 658 -4.15 7.00 -16.66
CA ASP A 658 -5.27 7.83 -17.15
C ASP A 658 -4.77 9.05 -17.94
N LEU A 659 -3.65 9.63 -17.50
CA LEU A 659 -3.00 10.76 -18.15
C LEU A 659 -2.13 10.34 -19.36
N GLY A 660 -1.83 9.04 -19.51
CA GLY A 660 -0.96 8.49 -20.55
C GLY A 660 0.54 8.54 -20.24
N LEU A 661 0.91 8.86 -19.00
CA LEU A 661 2.29 8.95 -18.50
C LEU A 661 2.82 7.57 -18.11
N VAL A 662 3.05 6.72 -19.12
CA VAL A 662 3.45 5.31 -18.95
C VAL A 662 4.87 5.18 -18.40
N ASP A 663 5.79 6.02 -18.88
CA ASP A 663 7.19 5.97 -18.43
C ASP A 663 7.28 6.29 -16.93
N GLU A 664 6.61 7.35 -16.49
CA GLU A 664 6.53 7.74 -15.08
C GLU A 664 5.81 6.67 -14.24
N ALA A 665 4.78 6.01 -14.79
CA ALA A 665 4.08 4.93 -14.12
C ALA A 665 4.99 3.71 -13.87
N LYS A 666 5.83 3.34 -14.84
CA LYS A 666 6.83 2.26 -14.69
C LYS A 666 7.90 2.62 -13.68
N GLU A 667 8.45 3.83 -13.77
CA GLU A 667 9.47 4.31 -12.83
C GLU A 667 8.98 4.24 -11.38
N ILE A 668 7.74 4.64 -11.12
CA ILE A 668 7.13 4.53 -9.79
C ILE A 668 7.00 3.07 -9.34
N VAL A 669 6.50 2.19 -10.21
CA VAL A 669 6.30 0.76 -9.89
C VAL A 669 7.64 0.08 -9.57
N ASP A 670 8.68 0.37 -10.35
CA ASP A 670 10.02 -0.18 -10.19
C ASP A 670 10.69 0.36 -8.92
N THR A 671 10.65 1.68 -8.73
CA THR A 671 11.26 2.36 -7.56
C THR A 671 10.64 1.85 -6.28
N TRP A 672 9.32 1.75 -6.20
CA TRP A 672 8.60 1.41 -4.97
C TRP A 672 8.27 -0.07 -4.86
N MET A 673 8.97 -0.94 -5.60
CA MET A 673 8.87 -2.40 -5.49
C MET A 673 7.43 -2.94 -5.58
N ALA A 674 6.55 -2.29 -6.35
CA ALA A 674 5.17 -2.72 -6.53
C ALA A 674 5.07 -3.88 -7.54
N ARG A 675 5.79 -4.97 -7.26
CA ARG A 675 6.04 -6.12 -8.16
C ARG A 675 4.79 -6.85 -8.63
N TRP A 676 3.64 -6.58 -8.03
CA TRP A 676 2.34 -7.15 -8.36
C TRP A 676 1.56 -6.30 -9.38
N ILE A 677 1.99 -5.06 -9.60
CA ILE A 677 1.47 -4.17 -10.63
C ILE A 677 2.18 -4.49 -11.94
N THR A 678 1.43 -4.67 -13.01
CA THR A 678 1.99 -4.80 -14.37
C THR A 678 1.71 -3.52 -15.16
N VAL A 679 2.74 -2.90 -15.74
CA VAL A 679 2.63 -1.76 -16.67
C VAL A 679 3.36 -2.09 -17.96
#